data_AF-A0A349YHC0-F1
#
_entry.id   AF-A0A349YHC0-F1
#
_cell.length_a   1.000
_cell.length_b   1.000
_cell.length_c   1.000
_cell.angle_alpha   90.00
_cell.angle_beta   90.00
_cell.angle_gamma   90.00
#
_symmetry.space_group_name_H-M   'P 1'
#
loop_
_entity.id
_entity.type
_entity.pdbx_description
1 polymer ?
#
loop_
_entity_poly.entity_id
_entity_poly.type
_entity_poly.pdbx_seq_one_letter_code
_entity_poly.pdbx_strand_id
1 'polypeptide(L)'
;MKNYSMKYHFNQNPKEPESATRLKNEQAYPKKRTLSEEQKNALKGHCYESYCHIGKGGEVWDPEAYAFLNYRSDKTKSGIISPELKENAKLHKINGLFEVVPEKIYQVRGYDSSNLTLIRTLESKKNQFGWVVINCLQSRECTYEALKLADAYFRQKRDGEKLKGYCVQGNVKAIILTEAAEACYGGIKAVLYYNQGCKTKAEEAAFQLKEDITILAGDNWFSTCMEDAVYDANVMARKESMAYGMLLEAKENGKVMAGMGQGASNGTKGFLKPGSLFERSCECFVRGLRLQIQVSKVLPGAYHLYFPDYNALWMSHWEIPFYQLNGIYRLNWENIWEYYMEACTLFRDAKVLLQANGWPHWDEEENHLQRYIKKHASLLKYWHDETILYANMGYSVEEIVQKIGIPKSFDKEYLASGTKEECLMYVKAVYSKNYGWYDGNPVHFARLDRKSHAVNCLKYFRENSLDIALEEYEKGNYQEVAEILEMALLAEPSNQKVRYLLADCLEQLGYQASYGALHNAYLSGAYELRNPNGTGKLAAEGENRDLISLLTPEMFLEKLSIAYHVESEEENWELEFYIQFSLEEVQYYRVIVMNGCIMYQEEVQKPPVPLVELNRKQMFQILSNLGKRKCLQEALPVTENKQLNQNLRCLFVHMINLSEYRGYAVMEENIRGCVISCKNMLVRYYDKVKKAEKKTKFELEVRDMKVWREEYYPKLVEETYMDFPKMKGVSKDGVFHKYEYFCFLYQCFRYLARYCKDTEDNRKVIHCIQILEPYLERFEGEGFDSERTVFFNVFDFHGVMEEVKKMEDLGIAFRDDGKITACELTEFLMEGYWYLFEN
;
A
#
# COMPACT_ATOMS: atom_id res chain seq x y z
N MET A 1 -24.61 -7.85 38.70
CA MET A 1 -23.69 -7.43 37.62
C MET A 1 -23.13 -6.08 38.03
N LYS A 2 -21.80 -5.92 38.05
CA LYS A 2 -21.19 -4.60 38.24
C LYS A 2 -21.43 -3.82 36.94
N ASN A 3 -21.93 -2.59 37.00
CA ASN A 3 -22.12 -1.72 35.83
C ASN A 3 -20.75 -1.23 35.31
N TYR A 4 -19.98 -2.12 34.68
CA TYR A 4 -18.65 -1.83 34.14
C TYR A 4 -18.69 -0.75 33.06
N SER A 5 -19.71 -0.80 32.19
CA SER A 5 -19.95 0.19 31.14
C SER A 5 -20.19 1.62 31.65
N MET A 6 -20.62 1.82 32.90
CA MET A 6 -20.76 3.16 33.49
C MET A 6 -19.43 3.73 34.03
N LYS A 7 -18.42 2.89 34.25
CA LYS A 7 -17.10 3.31 34.77
C LYS A 7 -16.02 3.37 33.70
N TYR A 8 -16.20 2.63 32.60
CA TYR A 8 -15.25 2.62 31.50
C TYR A 8 -15.32 3.91 30.67
N HIS A 9 -14.16 4.48 30.35
CA HIS A 9 -14.07 5.71 29.58
C HIS A 9 -13.89 5.42 28.09
N PHE A 10 -14.99 5.24 27.37
CA PHE A 10 -15.02 5.13 25.91
C PHE A 10 -14.62 6.47 25.27
N ASN A 11 -13.49 6.50 24.57
CA ASN A 11 -13.05 7.70 23.84
C ASN A 11 -12.08 7.34 22.71
N GLN A 12 -11.85 8.32 21.84
CA GLN A 12 -10.97 8.20 20.68
C GLN A 12 -9.46 8.21 21.00
N ASN A 13 -9.07 8.43 22.26
CA ASN A 13 -7.66 8.63 22.61
C ASN A 13 -6.97 7.29 22.88
N PRO A 14 -5.69 7.15 22.50
CA PRO A 14 -4.87 6.00 22.91
C PRO A 14 -4.89 5.77 24.42
N LYS A 15 -4.93 4.49 24.81
CA LYS A 15 -4.89 4.03 26.20
C LYS A 15 -3.48 3.65 26.62
N GLU A 16 -3.27 3.70 27.93
CA GLU A 16 -2.07 3.13 28.56
C GLU A 16 -2.14 1.60 28.51
N PRO A 17 -1.00 0.90 28.64
CA PRO A 17 -0.98 -0.55 28.65
C PRO A 17 -1.66 -1.04 29.93
N GLU A 18 -2.60 -1.96 29.78
CA GLU A 18 -3.33 -2.59 30.88
C GLU A 18 -2.41 -3.51 31.70
N SER A 19 -2.86 -3.90 32.89
CA SER A 19 -2.09 -4.79 33.77
C SER A 19 -1.74 -6.13 33.11
N ALA A 20 -2.67 -6.73 32.37
CA ALA A 20 -2.43 -7.99 31.65
C ALA A 20 -1.40 -7.83 30.53
N THR A 21 -1.45 -6.72 29.77
CA THR A 21 -0.44 -6.37 28.76
C THR A 21 0.95 -6.19 29.38
N ARG A 22 1.05 -5.46 30.50
CA ARG A 22 2.32 -5.28 31.22
C ARG A 22 2.87 -6.62 31.70
N LEU A 23 2.03 -7.46 32.31
CA LEU A 23 2.42 -8.78 32.80
C LEU A 23 2.91 -9.69 31.67
N LYS A 24 2.22 -9.71 30.53
CA LYS A 24 2.64 -10.49 29.36
C LYS A 24 3.99 -10.01 28.82
N ASN A 25 4.16 -8.69 28.71
CA ASN A 25 5.43 -8.08 28.28
C ASN A 25 6.56 -8.33 29.29
N GLU A 26 6.29 -8.38 30.60
CA GLU A 26 7.28 -8.78 31.61
C GLU A 26 7.71 -10.24 31.48
N GLN A 27 6.78 -11.14 31.15
CA GLN A 27 7.06 -12.57 30.95
C GLN A 27 7.81 -12.87 29.65
N ALA A 28 7.66 -12.02 28.64
CA ALA A 28 8.28 -12.15 27.32
C ALA A 28 9.78 -11.77 27.30
N TYR A 29 10.32 -11.23 28.41
CA TYR A 29 11.65 -10.62 28.38
C TYR A 29 12.75 -11.54 27.79
N PRO A 30 13.45 -11.11 26.72
CA PRO A 30 14.40 -11.95 26.01
C PRO A 30 15.59 -12.37 26.88
N LYS A 31 16.14 -13.56 26.59
CA LYS A 31 17.32 -14.07 27.30
C LYS A 31 18.54 -13.20 26.97
N LYS A 32 19.10 -12.54 27.99
CA LYS A 32 20.18 -11.52 27.93
C LYS A 32 21.41 -11.84 27.04
N ARG A 33 21.73 -13.12 26.77
CA ARG A 33 22.96 -13.53 26.06
C ARG A 33 22.86 -13.43 24.53
N THR A 34 21.70 -13.65 23.92
CA THR A 34 21.54 -13.58 22.45
C THR A 34 21.58 -12.15 21.95
N LEU A 35 20.96 -11.23 22.70
CA LEU A 35 20.93 -9.81 22.36
C LEU A 35 22.32 -9.17 22.28
N SER A 36 23.28 -9.59 23.13
CA SER A 36 24.63 -9.01 23.10
C SER A 36 25.41 -9.34 21.83
N GLU A 37 25.15 -10.49 21.21
CA GLU A 37 25.83 -10.91 19.99
C GLU A 37 25.29 -10.17 18.76
N GLU A 38 23.97 -10.04 18.66
CA GLU A 38 23.36 -9.26 17.57
C GLU A 38 23.64 -7.76 17.68
N GLN A 39 23.66 -7.21 18.89
CA GLN A 39 24.10 -5.83 19.11
C GLN A 39 25.54 -5.63 18.63
N LYS A 40 26.42 -6.60 18.89
CA LYS A 40 27.80 -6.58 18.37
C LYS A 40 27.81 -6.64 16.84
N ASN A 41 27.04 -7.55 16.22
CA ASN A 41 26.97 -7.67 14.76
C ASN A 41 26.39 -6.42 14.10
N ALA A 42 25.33 -5.85 14.67
CA ALA A 42 24.72 -4.62 14.20
C ALA A 42 25.69 -3.44 14.29
N LEU A 43 26.52 -3.33 15.33
CA LEU A 43 27.51 -2.24 15.44
C LEU A 43 28.81 -2.49 14.66
N LYS A 44 29.09 -3.74 14.29
CA LYS A 44 30.37 -4.12 13.69
C LYS A 44 30.59 -3.42 12.35
N GLY A 45 31.76 -2.81 12.21
CA GLY A 45 32.13 -2.09 11.00
C GLY A 45 31.48 -0.71 10.86
N HIS A 46 30.78 -0.18 11.87
CA HIS A 46 30.23 1.18 11.80
C HIS A 46 31.35 2.21 11.58
N CYS A 47 31.27 2.92 10.46
CA CYS A 47 32.34 3.78 9.96
C CYS A 47 32.00 5.27 9.98
N TYR A 48 30.73 5.60 9.76
CA TYR A 48 30.28 6.97 9.62
C TYR A 48 28.82 7.10 9.98
N GLU A 49 28.53 7.90 11.01
CA GLU A 49 27.17 8.18 11.48
C GLU A 49 26.67 9.49 10.88
N SER A 50 25.43 9.49 10.38
CA SER A 50 24.74 10.71 10.00
C SER A 50 23.23 10.52 10.11
N TYR A 51 22.63 11.26 11.02
CA TYR A 51 21.19 11.45 11.11
C TYR A 51 20.80 12.51 10.08
N CYS A 52 20.51 12.06 8.86
CA CYS A 52 20.09 12.94 7.79
C CYS A 52 18.57 13.05 7.79
N HIS A 53 18.05 14.25 8.06
CA HIS A 53 16.67 14.62 7.76
C HIS A 53 16.51 14.74 6.24
N ILE A 54 15.74 13.84 5.64
CA ILE A 54 15.60 13.77 4.18
C ILE A 54 14.25 14.39 3.79
N GLY A 55 14.29 15.31 2.83
CA GLY A 55 13.14 16.16 2.47
C GLY A 55 13.03 17.40 3.37
N LYS A 56 12.06 18.28 3.10
CA LYS A 56 11.91 19.52 3.87
C LYS A 56 11.43 19.19 5.29
N GLY A 57 12.32 19.27 6.26
CA GLY A 57 12.01 18.95 7.66
C GLY A 57 11.77 17.45 7.91
N GLY A 58 12.38 16.55 7.13
CA GLY A 58 12.30 15.10 7.35
C GLY A 58 11.07 14.41 6.77
N GLU A 59 10.28 15.09 5.92
CA GLU A 59 9.03 14.57 5.36
C GLU A 59 9.16 13.26 4.55
N VAL A 60 10.35 13.00 3.97
CA VAL A 60 10.63 11.75 3.24
C VAL A 60 11.14 10.67 4.18
N TRP A 61 12.12 11.02 5.02
CA TRP A 61 12.68 10.15 6.04
C TRP A 61 13.27 10.97 7.18
N ASP A 62 12.90 10.61 8.40
CA ASP A 62 13.41 11.21 9.64
C ASP A 62 13.85 10.09 10.61
N PRO A 63 15.15 9.85 10.77
CA PRO A 63 15.66 8.88 11.74
C PRO A 63 15.52 9.35 13.21
N GLU A 64 15.38 10.66 13.46
CA GLU A 64 15.16 11.21 14.81
C GLU A 64 13.73 11.00 15.31
N ALA A 65 12.76 10.77 14.42
CA ALA A 65 11.40 10.39 14.78
C ALA A 65 11.37 9.13 15.69
N TYR A 66 12.41 8.28 15.62
CA TYR A 66 12.58 7.10 16.46
C TYR A 66 13.50 7.32 17.67
N ALA A 67 13.71 8.57 18.10
CA ALA A 67 14.55 8.93 19.26
C ALA A 67 14.13 8.22 20.58
N PHE A 68 12.84 7.89 20.72
CA PHE A 68 12.29 7.15 21.88
C PHE A 68 12.86 5.72 22.03
N LEU A 69 13.54 5.18 21.02
CA LEU A 69 14.23 3.89 21.09
C LEU A 69 15.67 4.00 21.61
N ASN A 70 16.21 5.20 21.85
CA ASN A 70 17.60 5.35 22.31
C ASN A 70 17.85 4.59 23.62
N TYR A 71 18.98 3.86 23.70
CA TYR A 71 19.36 3.04 24.86
C TYR A 71 19.40 3.78 26.21
N ARG A 72 19.48 5.13 26.19
CA ARG A 72 19.51 5.99 27.39
C ARG A 72 18.18 6.69 27.69
N SER A 73 17.12 6.47 26.92
CA SER A 73 15.85 7.12 27.22
C SER A 73 15.09 6.37 28.30
N ASP A 74 15.08 6.89 29.53
CA ASP A 74 14.16 6.50 30.61
C ASP A 74 12.70 6.89 30.33
N LYS A 75 12.42 7.44 29.14
CA LYS A 75 11.12 7.99 28.75
C LYS A 75 10.11 6.93 28.31
N THR A 76 10.57 5.73 27.93
CA THR A 76 9.64 4.69 27.50
C THR A 76 8.81 4.17 28.64
N LYS A 77 7.49 4.42 28.60
CA LYS A 77 6.58 3.87 29.60
C LYS A 77 6.63 2.34 29.52
N SER A 78 6.83 1.69 30.66
CA SER A 78 6.93 0.24 30.74
C SER A 78 5.64 -0.41 30.20
N GLY A 79 5.80 -1.39 29.30
CA GLY A 79 4.71 -2.24 28.81
C GLY A 79 3.97 -1.77 27.55
N ILE A 80 4.29 -0.62 26.95
CA ILE A 80 3.68 -0.18 25.67
C ILE A 80 4.25 -0.93 24.47
N ILE A 81 5.56 -1.16 24.47
CA ILE A 81 6.26 -1.91 23.42
C ILE A 81 6.72 -3.21 24.05
N SER A 82 6.42 -4.35 23.41
CA SER A 82 6.96 -5.64 23.85
C SER A 82 8.50 -5.62 23.87
N PRO A 83 9.16 -6.29 24.83
CA PRO A 83 10.61 -6.23 24.96
C PRO A 83 11.36 -6.70 23.71
N GLU A 84 10.88 -7.76 23.06
CA GLU A 84 11.49 -8.32 21.84
C GLU A 84 11.41 -7.35 20.68
N LEU A 85 10.22 -6.76 20.44
CA LEU A 85 10.05 -5.74 19.41
C LEU A 85 10.93 -4.53 19.68
N LYS A 86 11.00 -4.08 20.94
CA LYS A 86 11.81 -2.93 21.33
C LYS A 86 13.29 -3.16 21.06
N GLU A 87 13.82 -4.34 21.41
CA GLU A 87 15.22 -4.67 21.15
C GLU A 87 15.51 -4.84 19.66
N ASN A 88 14.61 -5.47 18.90
CA ASN A 88 14.75 -5.59 17.45
C ASN A 88 14.73 -4.19 16.77
N ALA A 89 13.79 -3.33 17.15
CA ALA A 89 13.68 -1.98 16.62
C ALA A 89 14.92 -1.13 16.95
N LYS A 90 15.50 -1.28 18.15
CA LYS A 90 16.77 -0.63 18.52
C LYS A 90 17.92 -1.03 17.62
N LEU A 91 18.01 -2.30 17.24
CA LEU A 91 19.06 -2.80 16.36
C LEU A 91 18.90 -2.24 14.94
N HIS A 92 17.67 -2.21 14.42
CA HIS A 92 17.34 -1.61 13.12
C HIS A 92 17.53 -0.10 13.06
N LYS A 93 17.42 0.58 14.21
CA LYS A 93 17.68 2.01 14.31
C LYS A 93 19.15 2.37 14.06
N ILE A 94 20.09 1.44 14.28
CA ILE A 94 21.52 1.69 14.12
C ILE A 94 21.81 1.99 12.64
N ASN A 95 21.97 3.29 12.35
CA ASN A 95 22.05 3.82 10.99
C ASN A 95 23.47 4.27 10.61
N GLY A 96 23.66 4.55 9.32
CA GLY A 96 24.90 5.10 8.78
C GLY A 96 25.60 4.14 7.82
N LEU A 97 26.90 4.39 7.61
CA LEU A 97 27.75 3.58 6.73
C LEU A 97 28.52 2.54 7.55
N PHE A 98 28.51 1.30 7.07
CA PHE A 98 29.19 0.16 7.67
C PHE A 98 30.17 -0.46 6.67
N GLU A 99 31.40 -0.72 7.10
CA GLU A 99 32.38 -1.53 6.38
C GLU A 99 32.21 -2.99 6.78
N VAL A 100 31.71 -3.82 5.86
CA VAL A 100 31.41 -5.22 6.16
C VAL A 100 32.60 -6.13 5.83
N VAL A 101 33.20 -5.91 4.66
CA VAL A 101 34.48 -6.51 4.28
C VAL A 101 35.47 -5.38 4.08
N PRO A 102 36.58 -5.33 4.85
CA PRO A 102 37.53 -4.23 4.81
C PRO A 102 37.94 -3.84 3.40
N GLU A 103 37.78 -2.56 3.06
CA GLU A 103 38.12 -1.97 1.76
C GLU A 103 37.35 -2.51 0.55
N LYS A 104 36.39 -3.44 0.72
CA LYS A 104 35.71 -4.16 -0.37
C LYS A 104 34.19 -3.99 -0.38
N ILE A 105 33.52 -4.18 0.74
CA ILE A 105 32.05 -4.17 0.82
C ILE A 105 31.59 -3.23 1.92
N TYR A 106 30.70 -2.30 1.56
CA TYR A 106 30.09 -1.36 2.48
C TYR A 106 28.56 -1.42 2.39
N GLN A 107 27.86 -1.16 3.50
CA GLN A 107 26.41 -1.03 3.53
C GLN A 107 26.00 0.31 4.15
N VAL A 108 25.06 1.01 3.51
CA VAL A 108 24.33 2.13 4.13
C VAL A 108 23.02 1.57 4.67
N ARG A 109 22.79 1.74 5.98
CA ARG A 109 21.64 1.18 6.69
C ARG A 109 20.85 2.25 7.43
N GLY A 110 19.55 2.01 7.65
CA GLY A 110 18.67 2.90 8.41
C GLY A 110 18.27 4.21 7.70
N TYR A 111 18.44 4.27 6.39
CA TYR A 111 17.98 5.38 5.52
C TYR A 111 16.64 5.06 4.83
N ASP A 112 16.19 3.82 4.93
CA ASP A 112 14.93 3.30 4.41
C ASP A 112 14.63 1.97 5.11
N SER A 113 13.63 1.24 4.60
CA SER A 113 13.29 -0.12 5.03
C SER A 113 14.39 -1.14 4.69
N SER A 114 15.09 -0.96 3.58
CA SER A 114 16.20 -1.80 3.12
C SER A 114 17.57 -1.12 3.24
N ASN A 115 18.63 -1.88 3.01
CA ASN A 115 20.02 -1.45 2.95
C ASN A 115 20.46 -1.20 1.48
N LEU A 116 21.36 -0.23 1.28
CA LEU A 116 22.09 -0.04 0.03
C LEU A 116 23.50 -0.58 0.20
N THR A 117 23.96 -1.44 -0.71
CA THR A 117 25.28 -2.07 -0.60
C THR A 117 26.20 -1.65 -1.72
N LEU A 118 27.43 -1.26 -1.37
CA LEU A 118 28.49 -0.86 -2.28
C LEU A 118 29.59 -1.91 -2.29
N ILE A 119 29.84 -2.50 -3.45
CA ILE A 119 30.91 -3.48 -3.67
C ILE A 119 31.96 -2.86 -4.57
N ARG A 120 33.19 -2.81 -4.08
CA ARG A 120 34.33 -2.30 -4.82
C ARG A 120 34.70 -3.30 -5.90
N THR A 121 34.85 -2.83 -7.13
CA THR A 121 35.33 -3.63 -8.26
C THR A 121 36.57 -3.00 -8.90
N LEU A 122 37.40 -3.82 -9.53
CA LEU A 122 38.50 -3.38 -10.38
C LEU A 122 38.20 -3.82 -11.81
N GLU A 123 37.99 -2.84 -12.71
CA GLU A 123 37.81 -3.15 -14.12
C GLU A 123 39.18 -3.44 -14.75
N SER A 124 39.52 -4.73 -14.82
CA SER A 124 40.83 -5.23 -15.25
C SER A 124 41.31 -4.65 -16.60
N LYS A 125 40.40 -4.37 -17.53
CA LYS A 125 40.72 -3.79 -18.85
C LYS A 125 41.18 -2.33 -18.79
N LYS A 126 40.76 -1.56 -17.79
CA LYS A 126 41.09 -0.13 -17.64
C LYS A 126 41.99 0.17 -16.45
N ASN A 127 42.27 -0.84 -15.62
CA ASN A 127 42.96 -0.69 -14.34
C ASN A 127 42.38 0.45 -13.48
N GLN A 128 41.05 0.57 -13.50
CA GLN A 128 40.30 1.61 -12.79
C GLN A 128 39.37 0.96 -11.77
N PHE A 129 39.37 1.50 -10.56
CA PHE A 129 38.41 1.10 -9.53
C PHE A 129 37.03 1.68 -9.81
N GLY A 130 36.00 0.93 -9.47
CA GLY A 130 34.62 1.36 -9.54
C GLY A 130 33.76 0.71 -8.46
N TRP A 131 32.46 0.96 -8.54
CA TRP A 131 31.47 0.45 -7.61
C TRP A 131 30.37 -0.32 -8.32
N VAL A 132 29.99 -1.44 -7.73
CA VAL A 132 28.73 -2.13 -8.01
C VAL A 132 27.79 -1.82 -6.85
N VAL A 133 26.59 -1.35 -7.17
CA VAL A 133 25.54 -1.08 -6.19
C VAL A 133 24.60 -2.28 -6.16
N ILE A 134 24.32 -2.83 -4.99
CA ILE A 134 23.26 -3.83 -4.78
C ILE A 134 22.11 -3.15 -4.06
N ASN A 135 20.93 -3.22 -4.68
CA ASN A 135 19.68 -2.55 -4.30
C ASN A 135 19.80 -1.03 -4.18
N CYS A 136 18.67 -0.35 -4.21
CA CYS A 136 18.59 1.09 -4.41
C CYS A 136 17.54 1.76 -3.53
N LEU A 137 17.25 1.21 -2.34
CA LEU A 137 16.23 1.73 -1.40
C LEU A 137 14.85 1.96 -2.06
N GLN A 138 13.88 2.48 -1.30
CA GLN A 138 12.52 2.70 -1.80
C GLN A 138 12.38 4.04 -2.52
N SER A 139 13.08 5.08 -2.05
CA SER A 139 12.95 6.42 -2.63
C SER A 139 14.24 6.98 -3.21
N ARG A 140 14.06 7.81 -4.23
CA ARG A 140 15.13 8.53 -4.89
C ARG A 140 15.93 9.39 -3.91
N GLU A 141 15.25 10.13 -3.04
CA GLU A 141 15.87 11.05 -2.09
C GLU A 141 16.73 10.31 -1.06
N CYS A 142 16.23 9.20 -0.49
CA CYS A 142 16.99 8.40 0.47
C CYS A 142 18.23 7.78 -0.18
N THR A 143 18.11 7.29 -1.41
CA THR A 143 19.20 6.69 -2.17
C THR A 143 20.29 7.71 -2.50
N TYR A 144 19.90 8.91 -2.92
CA TYR A 144 20.84 9.97 -3.22
C TYR A 144 21.65 10.36 -1.98
N GLU A 145 21.00 10.56 -0.83
CA GLU A 145 21.68 10.89 0.43
C GLU A 145 22.53 9.72 0.96
N ALA A 146 22.12 8.46 0.78
CA ALA A 146 22.91 7.28 1.13
C ALA A 146 24.24 7.23 0.34
N LEU A 147 24.20 7.48 -0.97
CA LEU A 147 25.43 7.51 -1.80
C LEU A 147 26.32 8.70 -1.46
N LYS A 148 25.71 9.85 -1.16
CA LYS A 148 26.41 11.06 -0.70
C LYS A 148 27.10 10.84 0.65
N LEU A 149 26.47 10.11 1.57
CA LEU A 149 27.05 9.71 2.85
C LEU A 149 28.31 8.86 2.65
N ALA A 150 28.22 7.84 1.79
CA ALA A 150 29.36 7.00 1.46
C ALA A 150 30.52 7.81 0.89
N ASP A 151 30.23 8.73 -0.04
CA ASP A 151 31.24 9.61 -0.62
C ASP A 151 31.85 10.61 0.37
N ALA A 152 31.07 11.12 1.33
CA ALA A 152 31.58 11.98 2.38
C ALA A 152 32.61 11.24 3.24
N TYR A 153 32.30 10.01 3.66
CA TYR A 153 33.23 9.14 4.38
C TYR A 153 34.51 8.87 3.58
N PHE A 154 34.37 8.45 2.32
CA PHE A 154 35.52 8.14 1.47
C PHE A 154 36.40 9.37 1.22
N ARG A 155 35.81 10.56 1.07
CA ARG A 155 36.56 11.83 0.96
C ARG A 155 37.38 12.13 2.21
N GLN A 156 36.84 11.93 3.41
CA GLN A 156 37.58 12.14 4.66
C GLN A 156 38.78 11.18 4.81
N LYS A 157 38.72 10.00 4.18
CA LYS A 157 39.80 9.01 4.24
C LYS A 157 40.81 9.10 3.09
N ARG A 158 40.69 10.07 2.17
CA ARG A 158 41.54 10.23 0.97
C ARG A 158 43.02 10.50 1.26
N ASP A 159 43.38 10.91 2.47
CA ASP A 159 44.77 11.24 2.83
C ASP A 159 45.68 10.01 3.07
N GLY A 160 45.12 8.79 3.04
CA GLY A 160 45.90 7.55 3.01
C GLY A 160 46.16 7.04 1.59
N GLU A 161 47.37 6.54 1.30
CA GLU A 161 47.73 5.96 0.00
C GLU A 161 46.78 4.83 -0.46
N LYS A 162 46.08 4.16 0.48
CA LYS A 162 45.19 3.01 0.22
C LYS A 162 43.79 3.37 -0.33
N LEU A 163 43.29 4.59 -0.04
CA LEU A 163 41.93 5.01 -0.38
C LEU A 163 41.89 6.12 -1.46
N LYS A 164 43.03 6.38 -2.09
CA LYS A 164 43.18 7.33 -3.20
C LYS A 164 42.31 6.85 -4.39
N GLY A 165 41.34 7.68 -4.81
CA GLY A 165 40.41 7.36 -5.90
C GLY A 165 39.04 6.80 -5.48
N TYR A 166 38.74 6.71 -4.18
CA TYR A 166 37.40 6.35 -3.70
C TYR A 166 36.42 7.53 -3.90
N CYS A 167 35.68 7.48 -5.00
CA CYS A 167 34.54 8.34 -5.27
C CYS A 167 33.45 7.43 -5.82
N VAL A 168 32.29 7.36 -5.17
CA VAL A 168 31.09 6.69 -5.68
C VAL A 168 30.56 7.46 -6.88
N GLN A 169 30.40 8.79 -6.75
CA GLN A 169 30.03 9.66 -7.86
C GLN A 169 31.02 9.51 -9.02
N GLY A 170 30.49 9.28 -10.22
CA GLY A 170 31.24 9.07 -11.45
C GLY A 170 31.82 7.66 -11.65
N ASN A 171 31.78 6.79 -10.64
CA ASN A 171 32.42 5.47 -10.70
C ASN A 171 31.50 4.28 -10.43
N VAL A 172 30.18 4.47 -10.35
CA VAL A 172 29.24 3.34 -10.39
C VAL A 172 29.28 2.71 -11.78
N LYS A 173 29.52 1.39 -11.84
CA LYS A 173 29.67 0.61 -13.09
C LYS A 173 28.55 -0.40 -13.30
N ALA A 174 27.93 -0.87 -12.21
CA ALA A 174 26.75 -1.72 -12.29
C ALA A 174 25.81 -1.51 -11.12
N ILE A 175 24.54 -1.87 -11.34
CA ILE A 175 23.49 -1.97 -10.34
C ILE A 175 22.94 -3.40 -10.41
N ILE A 176 22.81 -4.08 -9.27
CA ILE A 176 22.24 -5.42 -9.17
C ILE A 176 20.99 -5.35 -8.27
N LEU A 177 19.83 -5.77 -8.79
CA LEU A 177 18.54 -5.76 -8.10
C LEU A 177 18.19 -7.18 -7.66
N THR A 178 18.17 -7.42 -6.35
CA THR A 178 18.16 -8.79 -5.81
C THR A 178 16.78 -9.42 -5.70
N GLU A 179 15.72 -8.61 -5.69
CA GLU A 179 14.34 -9.06 -5.62
C GLU A 179 13.39 -7.99 -6.16
N ALA A 180 12.20 -8.43 -6.61
CA ALA A 180 11.16 -7.60 -7.23
C ALA A 180 10.35 -6.82 -6.19
N ALA A 181 11.01 -6.21 -5.20
CA ALA A 181 10.37 -5.42 -4.15
C ALA A 181 10.71 -3.93 -4.31
N GLU A 182 9.72 -3.04 -4.11
CA GLU A 182 9.92 -1.60 -4.32
C GLU A 182 11.01 -1.00 -3.42
N ALA A 183 11.21 -1.55 -2.22
CA ALA A 183 12.33 -1.21 -1.35
C ALA A 183 13.71 -1.52 -1.97
N CYS A 184 13.81 -2.40 -2.96
CA CYS A 184 15.06 -2.76 -3.60
C CYS A 184 15.36 -1.94 -4.87
N TYR A 185 14.36 -1.38 -5.54
CA TYR A 185 14.54 -0.68 -6.83
C TYR A 185 13.99 0.74 -6.88
N GLY A 186 13.13 1.16 -5.93
CA GLY A 186 12.39 2.40 -6.05
C GLY A 186 13.27 3.65 -6.15
N GLY A 187 14.46 3.64 -5.56
CA GLY A 187 15.45 4.72 -5.71
C GLY A 187 16.44 4.56 -6.87
N ILE A 188 16.27 3.61 -7.79
CA ILE A 188 17.27 3.26 -8.83
C ILE A 188 17.74 4.46 -9.67
N LYS A 189 16.83 5.37 -10.03
CA LYS A 189 17.18 6.57 -10.79
C LYS A 189 18.17 7.47 -10.05
N ALA A 190 18.10 7.52 -8.71
CA ALA A 190 19.02 8.30 -7.90
C ALA A 190 20.45 7.83 -8.00
N VAL A 191 20.69 6.52 -8.15
CA VAL A 191 22.04 5.98 -8.35
C VAL A 191 22.65 6.60 -9.60
N LEU A 192 21.87 6.71 -10.67
CA LEU A 192 22.32 7.25 -11.94
C LEU A 192 22.47 8.77 -11.90
N TYR A 193 21.51 9.48 -11.30
CA TYR A 193 21.58 10.93 -11.09
C TYR A 193 22.81 11.31 -10.26
N TYR A 194 23.03 10.60 -9.14
CA TYR A 194 24.18 10.79 -8.28
C TYR A 194 25.49 10.50 -9.04
N ASN A 195 25.54 9.42 -9.83
CA ASN A 195 26.70 9.06 -10.62
C ASN A 195 27.03 10.08 -11.71
N GLN A 196 26.03 10.75 -12.28
CA GLN A 196 26.20 11.82 -13.28
C GLN A 196 26.41 13.21 -12.66
N GLY A 197 26.27 13.37 -11.35
CA GLY A 197 26.42 14.65 -10.68
C GLY A 197 25.21 15.58 -10.81
N CYS A 198 24.04 15.05 -11.14
CA CYS A 198 22.79 15.79 -11.20
C CYS A 198 22.42 16.31 -9.80
N LYS A 199 22.09 17.61 -9.71
CA LYS A 199 21.72 18.28 -8.45
C LYS A 199 20.35 18.98 -8.53
N THR A 200 19.81 19.12 -9.73
CA THR A 200 18.58 19.87 -9.99
C THR A 200 17.55 19.01 -10.75
N LYS A 201 16.26 19.33 -10.57
CA LYS A 201 15.17 18.67 -11.31
C LYS A 201 15.31 18.81 -12.83
N ALA A 202 15.89 19.91 -13.31
CA ALA A 202 16.11 20.13 -14.73
C ALA A 202 17.15 19.14 -15.30
N GLU A 203 18.24 18.88 -14.56
CA GLU A 203 19.24 17.88 -14.93
C GLU A 203 18.68 16.46 -14.87
N GLU A 204 17.84 16.15 -13.87
CA GLU A 204 17.14 14.88 -13.79
C GLU A 204 16.18 14.67 -14.98
N ALA A 205 15.46 15.71 -15.41
CA ALA A 205 14.55 15.63 -16.55
C ALA A 205 15.29 15.46 -17.89
N ALA A 206 16.51 16.02 -18.00
CA ALA A 206 17.37 15.87 -19.17
C ALA A 206 18.23 14.59 -19.16
N PHE A 207 18.05 13.74 -18.14
CA PHE A 207 18.85 12.55 -17.93
C PHE A 207 18.73 11.54 -19.09
N GLN A 208 19.86 10.95 -19.46
CA GLN A 208 19.93 9.77 -20.31
C GLN A 208 20.82 8.72 -19.64
N LEU A 209 20.41 7.45 -19.71
CA LEU A 209 21.23 6.34 -19.25
C LEU A 209 22.48 6.25 -20.13
N LYS A 210 23.66 6.31 -19.53
CA LYS A 210 24.91 6.07 -20.24
C LYS A 210 25.09 4.56 -20.44
N GLU A 211 25.53 4.17 -21.64
CA GLU A 211 25.78 2.76 -22.01
C GLU A 211 26.83 2.06 -21.13
N ASP A 212 27.63 2.81 -20.37
CA ASP A 212 28.70 2.25 -19.53
C ASP A 212 28.24 1.73 -18.17
N ILE A 213 26.98 1.95 -17.76
CA ILE A 213 26.39 1.43 -16.52
C ILE A 213 25.48 0.23 -16.84
N THR A 214 25.77 -0.90 -16.21
CA THR A 214 24.98 -2.13 -16.41
C THR A 214 23.97 -2.32 -15.29
N ILE A 215 22.68 -2.47 -15.61
CA ILE A 215 21.62 -2.75 -14.62
C ILE A 215 21.19 -4.21 -14.75
N LEU A 216 21.27 -4.97 -13.66
CA LEU A 216 21.13 -6.42 -13.64
C LEU A 216 20.04 -6.87 -12.68
N ALA A 217 19.29 -7.88 -13.10
CA ALA A 217 18.33 -8.58 -12.25
C ALA A 217 18.23 -10.05 -12.65
N GLY A 218 17.53 -10.83 -11.81
CA GLY A 218 17.21 -12.22 -12.09
C GLY A 218 16.19 -12.34 -13.21
N ASP A 219 16.14 -13.51 -13.84
CA ASP A 219 15.08 -13.79 -14.80
C ASP A 219 13.70 -13.77 -14.12
N ASN A 220 12.68 -13.29 -14.83
CA ASN A 220 11.33 -13.00 -14.31
C ASN A 220 11.24 -11.84 -13.29
N TRP A 221 12.33 -11.17 -12.92
CA TRP A 221 12.26 -10.02 -12.01
C TRP A 221 11.36 -8.90 -12.57
N PHE A 222 11.53 -8.59 -13.86
CA PHE A 222 10.75 -7.55 -14.53
C PHE A 222 9.28 -7.94 -14.65
N SER A 223 8.97 -9.19 -15.05
CA SER A 223 7.58 -9.64 -15.15
C SER A 223 6.88 -9.62 -13.79
N THR A 224 7.56 -10.05 -12.71
CA THR A 224 7.00 -9.97 -11.35
C THR A 224 6.64 -8.53 -10.96
N CYS A 225 7.53 -7.56 -11.16
CA CYS A 225 7.23 -6.14 -10.87
C CYS A 225 6.04 -5.61 -11.68
N MET A 226 5.92 -6.05 -12.93
CA MET A 226 4.84 -5.61 -13.82
C MET A 226 3.50 -6.28 -13.48
N GLU A 227 3.49 -7.56 -13.10
CA GLU A 227 2.30 -8.26 -12.62
C GLU A 227 1.72 -7.57 -11.38
N ASP A 228 2.56 -7.21 -10.41
CA ASP A 228 2.13 -6.51 -9.19
C ASP A 228 1.49 -5.15 -9.51
N ALA A 229 2.00 -4.45 -10.53
CA ALA A 229 1.46 -3.17 -11.00
C ALA A 229 0.14 -3.28 -11.79
N VAL A 230 -0.15 -4.45 -12.38
CA VAL A 230 -1.34 -4.70 -13.20
C VAL A 230 -2.47 -5.30 -12.38
N TYR A 231 -2.19 -6.36 -11.61
CA TYR A 231 -3.20 -7.17 -10.95
C TYR A 231 -3.52 -6.70 -9.52
N ASP A 232 -2.48 -6.42 -8.72
CA ASP A 232 -2.62 -6.43 -7.25
C ASP A 232 -2.31 -5.08 -6.58
N ALA A 233 -1.95 -4.05 -7.36
CA ALA A 233 -1.40 -2.79 -6.87
C ALA A 233 -2.18 -2.14 -5.71
N ASN A 234 -3.52 -2.10 -5.80
CA ASN A 234 -4.35 -1.46 -4.78
C ASN A 234 -4.46 -2.30 -3.50
N VAL A 235 -4.70 -3.60 -3.63
CA VAL A 235 -4.89 -4.48 -2.48
C VAL A 235 -3.58 -4.66 -1.72
N MET A 236 -2.45 -4.81 -2.44
CA MET A 236 -1.12 -4.88 -1.83
C MET A 236 -0.77 -3.58 -1.12
N ALA A 237 -0.86 -2.42 -1.80
CA ALA A 237 -0.55 -1.13 -1.18
C ALA A 237 -1.40 -0.88 0.08
N ARG A 238 -2.66 -1.31 0.07
CA ARG A 238 -3.52 -1.15 1.24
C ARG A 238 -3.13 -2.06 2.39
N LYS A 239 -2.82 -3.34 2.13
CA LYS A 239 -2.31 -4.26 3.16
C LYS A 239 -0.97 -3.79 3.72
N GLU A 240 -0.06 -3.35 2.85
CA GLU A 240 1.24 -2.76 3.23
C GLU A 240 1.06 -1.53 4.10
N SER A 241 0.07 -0.68 3.84
CA SER A 241 -0.17 0.50 4.68
C SER A 241 -0.45 0.15 6.15
N MET A 242 -1.10 -1.00 6.39
CA MET A 242 -1.37 -1.52 7.73
C MET A 242 -0.10 -2.11 8.34
N ALA A 243 0.60 -2.99 7.61
CA ALA A 243 1.80 -3.67 8.07
C ALA A 243 2.99 -2.71 8.33
N TYR A 244 3.16 -1.69 7.50
CA TYR A 244 4.18 -0.66 7.66
C TYR A 244 3.75 0.52 8.53
N GLY A 245 2.50 0.55 9.01
CA GLY A 245 1.99 1.64 9.84
C GLY A 245 2.14 3.01 9.15
N MET A 246 1.74 3.10 7.88
CA MET A 246 1.91 4.32 7.07
C MET A 246 1.04 5.49 7.58
N LEU A 247 -0.06 5.18 8.26
CA LEU A 247 -0.93 6.18 8.91
C LEU A 247 -0.49 6.53 10.34
N LEU A 248 0.45 5.78 10.90
CA LEU A 248 0.89 5.93 12.29
C LEU A 248 2.13 6.82 12.38
N GLU A 249 2.14 7.68 13.40
CA GLU A 249 3.33 8.45 13.77
C GLU A 249 4.37 7.54 14.46
N ALA A 250 5.65 7.83 14.26
CA ALA A 250 6.72 7.17 15.01
C ALA A 250 6.75 7.69 16.46
N LYS A 251 6.31 6.84 17.39
CA LYS A 251 6.28 7.10 18.84
C LYS A 251 6.02 5.80 19.59
N GLU A 252 6.11 5.85 20.93
CA GLU A 252 5.98 4.65 21.77
C GLU A 252 4.67 3.89 21.57
N ASN A 253 3.54 4.61 21.51
CA ASN A 253 2.21 4.06 21.25
C ASN A 253 1.78 4.21 19.78
N GLY A 254 2.75 4.26 18.87
CA GLY A 254 2.54 4.38 17.43
C GLY A 254 3.43 3.40 16.69
N LYS A 255 3.91 3.79 15.50
CA LYS A 255 4.83 2.94 14.75
C LYS A 255 6.19 2.85 15.43
N VAL A 256 6.65 1.61 15.64
CA VAL A 256 7.96 1.32 16.26
C VAL A 256 8.99 0.87 15.23
N MET A 257 8.59 0.00 14.30
CA MET A 257 9.37 -0.46 13.14
C MET A 257 8.46 -1.15 12.11
N ALA A 258 8.92 -1.36 10.89
CA ALA A 258 8.14 -1.98 9.79
C ALA A 258 8.25 -3.52 9.69
N GLY A 259 8.97 -4.18 10.61
CA GLY A 259 9.24 -5.62 10.58
C GLY A 259 10.63 -5.95 10.04
N MET A 260 10.88 -5.65 8.77
CA MET A 260 12.18 -5.90 8.08
C MET A 260 13.17 -4.73 8.17
N GLY A 261 12.76 -3.63 8.79
CA GLY A 261 13.52 -2.39 8.83
C GLY A 261 12.85 -1.34 9.69
N GLN A 262 13.49 -0.19 9.85
CA GLN A 262 12.97 0.87 10.72
C GLN A 262 11.64 1.43 10.20
N GLY A 263 11.44 1.53 8.89
CA GLY A 263 10.23 2.08 8.26
C GLY A 263 10.43 2.29 6.76
N ALA A 264 9.33 2.41 6.01
CA ALA A 264 9.37 2.73 4.58
C ALA A 264 9.44 4.26 4.37
N SER A 265 10.27 4.73 3.42
CA SER A 265 10.39 6.16 3.11
C SER A 265 9.24 6.69 2.22
N ASN A 266 8.84 7.95 2.41
CA ASN A 266 7.70 8.56 1.69
C ASN A 266 8.11 9.36 0.43
N GLY A 267 9.27 9.06 -0.13
CA GLY A 267 9.87 9.83 -1.21
C GLY A 267 9.40 9.43 -2.62
N THR A 268 10.08 9.98 -3.62
CA THR A 268 9.77 9.72 -5.03
C THR A 268 10.25 8.33 -5.42
N LYS A 269 9.33 7.48 -5.85
CA LYS A 269 9.60 6.14 -6.41
C LYS A 269 9.89 6.24 -7.90
N GLY A 270 10.78 5.39 -8.41
CA GLY A 270 11.14 5.30 -9.81
C GLY A 270 11.41 3.87 -10.25
N PHE A 271 11.48 3.65 -11.55
CA PHE A 271 11.74 2.33 -12.14
C PHE A 271 12.57 2.46 -13.40
N LEU A 272 13.44 1.47 -13.65
CA LEU A 272 14.17 1.30 -14.90
C LEU A 272 14.19 -0.19 -15.23
N LYS A 273 13.88 -0.55 -16.48
CA LYS A 273 13.93 -1.94 -16.95
C LYS A 273 15.38 -2.43 -16.91
N PRO A 274 15.72 -3.45 -16.09
CA PRO A 274 17.07 -4.02 -16.07
C PRO A 274 17.32 -4.89 -17.31
N GLY A 275 18.60 -5.15 -17.60
CA GLY A 275 18.97 -6.28 -18.43
C GLY A 275 18.97 -7.55 -17.59
N SER A 276 18.14 -8.54 -17.94
CA SER A 276 18.14 -9.84 -17.25
C SER A 276 19.44 -10.59 -17.53
N LEU A 277 20.04 -11.18 -16.50
CA LEU A 277 21.25 -12.02 -16.65
C LEU A 277 21.16 -13.40 -16.02
N PHE A 278 20.29 -13.59 -15.02
CA PHE A 278 20.33 -14.78 -14.18
C PHE A 278 19.12 -15.67 -14.39
N GLU A 279 19.10 -16.38 -15.52
CA GLU A 279 18.09 -17.40 -15.85
C GLU A 279 18.31 -18.71 -15.09
N ARG A 280 19.58 -19.01 -14.76
CA ARG A 280 19.97 -20.23 -14.07
C ARG A 280 21.14 -19.98 -13.12
N SER A 281 21.25 -20.81 -12.09
CA SER A 281 22.41 -20.82 -11.20
C SER A 281 23.70 -21.02 -12.01
N CYS A 282 24.66 -20.11 -11.84
CA CYS A 282 25.87 -20.09 -12.66
C CYS A 282 27.01 -19.34 -11.96
N GLU A 283 28.21 -19.41 -12.53
CA GLU A 283 29.30 -18.49 -12.20
C GLU A 283 29.47 -17.48 -13.34
N CYS A 284 29.59 -16.20 -13.03
CA CYS A 284 29.74 -15.14 -14.03
C CYS A 284 30.66 -14.01 -13.54
N PHE A 285 31.04 -13.12 -14.46
CA PHE A 285 31.78 -11.91 -14.15
C PHE A 285 30.94 -10.66 -14.41
N VAL A 286 30.79 -9.81 -13.40
CA VAL A 286 30.12 -8.51 -13.51
C VAL A 286 31.13 -7.41 -13.26
N ARG A 287 31.50 -6.67 -14.32
CA ARG A 287 32.41 -5.51 -14.24
C ARG A 287 33.70 -5.77 -13.44
N GLY A 288 34.26 -6.98 -13.54
CA GLY A 288 35.48 -7.39 -12.83
C GLY A 288 35.27 -8.18 -11.54
N LEU A 289 34.02 -8.31 -11.06
CA LEU A 289 33.67 -9.15 -9.92
C LEU A 289 33.32 -10.57 -10.36
N ARG A 290 33.95 -11.58 -9.76
CA ARG A 290 33.55 -12.98 -9.90
C ARG A 290 32.36 -13.25 -8.97
N LEU A 291 31.26 -13.75 -9.52
CA LEU A 291 30.02 -14.06 -8.81
C LEU A 291 29.64 -15.51 -9.03
N GLN A 292 29.21 -16.19 -7.97
CA GLN A 292 28.44 -17.42 -8.05
C GLN A 292 27.00 -17.12 -7.64
N ILE A 293 26.06 -17.58 -8.46
CA ILE A 293 24.65 -17.21 -8.35
C ILE A 293 23.84 -18.48 -8.16
N GLN A 294 22.96 -18.45 -7.17
CA GLN A 294 21.93 -19.47 -6.97
C GLN A 294 20.57 -18.80 -7.20
N VAL A 295 19.89 -19.14 -8.29
CA VAL A 295 18.57 -18.60 -8.60
C VAL A 295 17.54 -19.17 -7.62
N SER A 296 16.64 -18.32 -7.13
CA SER A 296 15.62 -18.70 -6.17
C SER A 296 14.59 -19.63 -6.82
N LYS A 297 14.33 -20.75 -6.15
CA LYS A 297 13.19 -21.65 -6.47
C LYS A 297 11.91 -21.22 -5.77
N VAL A 298 11.98 -20.15 -4.98
CA VAL A 298 10.95 -19.72 -4.00
C VAL A 298 10.24 -18.46 -4.47
N LEU A 299 10.99 -17.45 -4.91
CA LEU A 299 10.46 -16.19 -5.44
C LEU A 299 11.04 -15.95 -6.84
N PRO A 300 10.20 -15.79 -7.87
CA PRO A 300 10.66 -15.43 -9.22
C PRO A 300 11.47 -14.13 -9.23
N GLY A 301 12.57 -14.11 -9.97
CA GLY A 301 13.45 -12.93 -10.08
C GLY A 301 14.45 -12.75 -8.95
N ALA A 302 14.40 -13.55 -7.89
CA ALA A 302 15.32 -13.43 -6.75
C ALA A 302 16.43 -14.49 -6.76
N TYR A 303 17.51 -14.24 -6.00
CA TYR A 303 18.70 -15.09 -6.02
C TYR A 303 19.66 -14.79 -4.85
N HIS A 304 20.52 -15.76 -4.53
CA HIS A 304 21.70 -15.56 -3.70
C HIS A 304 22.91 -15.18 -4.56
N LEU A 305 23.77 -14.31 -4.04
CA LEU A 305 25.03 -13.93 -4.68
C LEU A 305 26.20 -14.25 -3.75
N TYR A 306 27.09 -15.13 -4.19
CA TYR A 306 28.35 -15.37 -3.52
C TYR A 306 29.49 -14.69 -4.28
N PHE A 307 30.35 -14.00 -3.53
CA PHE A 307 31.54 -13.29 -4.00
C PHE A 307 32.78 -14.06 -3.53
N PRO A 308 33.31 -15.02 -4.31
CA PRO A 308 34.39 -15.90 -3.86
C PRO A 308 35.65 -15.13 -3.45
N ASP A 309 35.97 -14.07 -4.18
CA ASP A 309 37.16 -13.25 -3.92
C ASP A 309 37.11 -12.51 -2.58
N TYR A 310 35.89 -12.35 -2.02
CA TYR A 310 35.64 -11.67 -0.74
C TYR A 310 35.12 -12.62 0.34
N ASN A 311 34.91 -13.90 0.01
CA ASN A 311 34.22 -14.88 0.85
C ASN A 311 32.91 -14.33 1.45
N ALA A 312 32.16 -13.55 0.65
CA ALA A 312 30.95 -12.88 1.10
C ALA A 312 29.73 -13.47 0.41
N LEU A 313 28.68 -13.77 1.16
CA LEU A 313 27.42 -14.31 0.67
C LEU A 313 26.30 -13.30 0.91
N TRP A 314 25.61 -12.90 -0.14
CA TRP A 314 24.35 -12.17 -0.09
C TRP A 314 23.19 -13.16 -0.19
N MET A 315 22.31 -13.18 0.81
CA MET A 315 21.13 -14.05 0.82
C MET A 315 19.84 -13.22 0.72
N SER A 316 19.00 -13.59 -0.24
CA SER A 316 17.64 -13.09 -0.45
C SER A 316 16.64 -13.76 0.51
N HIS A 317 15.53 -13.08 0.83
CA HIS A 317 14.38 -13.61 1.57
C HIS A 317 14.69 -14.26 2.92
N TRP A 318 15.54 -13.65 3.74
CA TRP A 318 15.71 -14.18 5.09
C TRP A 318 14.47 -14.01 5.98
N GLU A 319 13.68 -12.95 5.72
CA GLU A 319 12.52 -12.54 6.53
C GLU A 319 11.18 -12.97 5.89
N ILE A 320 11.16 -14.20 5.37
CA ILE A 320 10.07 -14.83 4.63
C ILE A 320 8.64 -14.59 5.20
N PRO A 321 8.39 -14.69 6.53
CA PRO A 321 7.04 -14.51 7.08
C PRO A 321 6.44 -13.12 6.84
N PHE A 322 7.26 -12.09 6.60
CA PHE A 322 6.81 -10.72 6.34
C PHE A 322 5.91 -10.61 5.10
N TYR A 323 6.26 -11.32 4.03
CA TYR A 323 5.59 -11.23 2.73
C TYR A 323 4.12 -11.70 2.76
N GLN A 324 3.71 -12.44 3.80
CA GLN A 324 2.33 -12.90 3.99
C GLN A 324 1.36 -11.76 4.33
N LEU A 325 1.78 -10.80 5.17
CA LEU A 325 0.92 -9.67 5.55
C LEU A 325 0.63 -8.75 4.36
N ASN A 326 1.56 -8.66 3.41
CA ASN A 326 1.44 -7.83 2.22
C ASN A 326 0.67 -8.53 1.08
N GLY A 327 0.31 -9.81 1.25
CA GLY A 327 -0.47 -10.56 0.26
C GLY A 327 0.34 -11.16 -0.89
N ILE A 328 1.64 -11.38 -0.72
CA ILE A 328 2.46 -12.06 -1.74
C ILE A 328 2.25 -13.57 -1.61
N TYR A 329 1.20 -14.08 -2.25
CA TYR A 329 0.84 -15.50 -2.24
C TYR A 329 1.61 -16.35 -3.26
N ARG A 330 2.41 -15.72 -4.13
CA ARG A 330 3.13 -16.39 -5.24
C ARG A 330 4.41 -17.11 -4.81
N LEU A 331 4.76 -17.03 -3.54
CA LEU A 331 5.93 -17.70 -2.98
C LEU A 331 5.75 -19.24 -2.98
N ASN A 332 6.81 -19.96 -3.38
CA ASN A 332 6.86 -21.42 -3.29
C ASN A 332 7.42 -21.86 -1.93
N TRP A 333 6.52 -21.99 -0.95
CA TRP A 333 6.82 -22.29 0.44
C TRP A 333 7.25 -23.74 0.69
N GLU A 334 6.89 -24.64 -0.21
CA GLU A 334 6.92 -26.09 0.01
C GLU A 334 8.33 -26.68 -0.01
N ASN A 335 9.36 -25.94 -0.45
CA ASN A 335 10.75 -26.44 -0.53
C ASN A 335 11.79 -25.39 -0.14
N ILE A 336 11.40 -24.38 0.62
CA ILE A 336 12.27 -23.23 0.94
C ILE A 336 13.54 -23.62 1.69
N TRP A 337 13.47 -24.63 2.57
CA TRP A 337 14.64 -25.15 3.28
C TRP A 337 15.63 -25.82 2.32
N GLU A 338 15.16 -26.42 1.21
CA GLU A 338 16.05 -27.06 0.23
C GLU A 338 16.93 -26.02 -0.46
N TYR A 339 16.37 -24.86 -0.77
CA TYR A 339 17.10 -23.72 -1.32
C TYR A 339 18.23 -23.27 -0.37
N TYR A 340 17.94 -23.17 0.92
CA TYR A 340 18.95 -22.86 1.96
C TYR A 340 19.98 -23.98 2.16
N MET A 341 19.58 -25.25 2.09
CA MET A 341 20.49 -26.39 2.21
C MET A 341 21.41 -26.54 0.99
N GLU A 342 20.91 -26.24 -0.20
CA GLU A 342 21.70 -26.11 -1.42
C GLU A 342 22.71 -24.96 -1.28
N ALA A 343 22.30 -23.81 -0.75
CA ALA A 343 23.19 -22.67 -0.47
C ALA A 343 24.34 -23.06 0.48
N CYS A 344 24.07 -23.84 1.54
CA CYS A 344 25.11 -24.38 2.43
C CYS A 344 26.15 -25.24 1.69
N THR A 345 25.73 -25.95 0.64
CA THR A 345 26.62 -26.81 -0.14
C THR A 345 27.44 -25.99 -1.13
N LEU A 346 26.80 -25.05 -1.83
CA LEU A 346 27.45 -24.19 -2.82
C LEU A 346 28.41 -23.19 -2.18
N PHE A 347 28.04 -22.60 -1.05
CA PHE A 347 28.70 -21.44 -0.45
C PHE A 347 29.35 -21.76 0.89
N ARG A 348 29.90 -22.97 1.04
CA ARG A 348 30.53 -23.45 2.28
C ARG A 348 31.67 -22.56 2.79
N ASP A 349 32.34 -21.88 1.87
CA ASP A 349 33.53 -21.05 2.13
C ASP A 349 33.17 -19.61 2.52
N ALA A 350 31.87 -19.27 2.61
CA ALA A 350 31.43 -17.95 3.06
C ALA A 350 31.89 -17.63 4.49
N LYS A 351 32.43 -16.41 4.67
CA LYS A 351 32.91 -15.86 5.95
C LYS A 351 32.07 -14.70 6.46
N VAL A 352 31.23 -14.13 5.61
CA VAL A 352 30.22 -13.14 5.98
C VAL A 352 28.94 -13.36 5.19
N LEU A 353 27.81 -13.21 5.85
CA LEU A 353 26.47 -13.24 5.30
C LEU A 353 25.88 -11.83 5.34
N LEU A 354 25.34 -11.36 4.23
CA LEU A 354 24.75 -10.04 3.99
C LEU A 354 23.32 -10.22 3.49
N GLN A 355 22.47 -9.22 3.71
CA GLN A 355 21.07 -9.23 3.28
C GLN A 355 20.60 -7.82 2.90
N ALA A 356 19.44 -7.76 2.24
CA ALA A 356 18.76 -6.51 1.90
C ALA A 356 18.29 -5.75 3.13
N ASN A 357 18.14 -6.43 4.27
CA ASN A 357 17.56 -5.92 5.51
C ASN A 357 18.45 -6.30 6.70
N GLY A 358 18.22 -5.72 7.88
CA GLY A 358 18.99 -6.02 9.09
C GLY A 358 20.50 -5.75 8.98
N TRP A 359 21.30 -6.61 9.59
CA TRP A 359 22.77 -6.50 9.68
C TRP A 359 23.47 -7.81 9.30
N PRO A 360 24.76 -7.76 8.94
CA PRO A 360 25.51 -8.96 8.57
C PRO A 360 25.80 -9.92 9.72
N HIS A 361 26.11 -11.17 9.39
CA HIS A 361 26.65 -12.17 10.32
C HIS A 361 28.01 -12.65 9.83
N TRP A 362 28.94 -12.93 10.74
CA TRP A 362 30.30 -13.38 10.42
C TRP A 362 30.58 -14.78 10.95
N ASP A 363 31.48 -15.48 10.27
CA ASP A 363 32.00 -16.79 10.69
C ASP A 363 33.06 -16.59 11.80
N GLU A 364 32.62 -16.17 13.00
CA GLU A 364 33.54 -15.90 14.13
C GLU A 364 34.22 -17.17 14.64
N GLU A 365 33.54 -18.31 14.55
CA GLU A 365 34.07 -19.65 14.78
C GLU A 365 33.91 -20.48 13.50
N GLU A 366 34.74 -21.51 13.33
CA GLU A 366 34.67 -22.36 12.14
C GLU A 366 33.26 -22.94 11.94
N ASN A 367 32.70 -22.69 10.74
CA ASN A 367 31.38 -23.13 10.31
C ASN A 367 30.21 -22.52 11.10
N HIS A 368 30.40 -21.42 11.83
CA HIS A 368 29.32 -20.71 12.50
C HIS A 368 28.22 -20.29 11.52
N LEU A 369 28.57 -19.70 10.36
CA LEU A 369 27.58 -19.31 9.35
C LEU A 369 26.82 -20.49 8.76
N GLN A 370 27.51 -21.61 8.54
CA GLN A 370 26.86 -22.82 8.04
C GLN A 370 25.87 -23.40 9.06
N ARG A 371 26.19 -23.33 10.36
CA ARG A 371 25.25 -23.70 11.43
C ARG A 371 24.06 -22.75 11.46
N TYR A 372 24.30 -21.45 11.28
CA TYR A 372 23.26 -20.41 11.26
C TYR A 372 22.24 -20.65 10.13
N ILE A 373 22.69 -20.86 8.89
CA ILE A 373 21.81 -21.15 7.74
C ILE A 373 21.05 -22.46 7.94
N LYS A 374 21.71 -23.53 8.41
CA LYS A 374 21.06 -24.83 8.67
C LYS A 374 19.97 -24.74 9.73
N LYS A 375 20.18 -23.93 10.78
CA LYS A 375 19.18 -23.70 11.83
C LYS A 375 17.96 -22.96 11.27
N HIS A 376 18.17 -21.96 10.40
CA HIS A 376 17.06 -21.30 9.72
C HIS A 376 16.28 -22.28 8.84
N ALA A 377 16.98 -23.06 7.99
CA ALA A 377 16.37 -24.07 7.14
C ALA A 377 15.59 -25.13 7.95
N SER A 378 16.13 -25.60 9.08
CA SER A 378 15.46 -26.61 9.91
C SER A 378 14.22 -26.06 10.62
N LEU A 379 14.20 -24.78 10.98
CA LEU A 379 13.01 -24.12 11.55
C LEU A 379 11.86 -24.06 10.53
N LEU A 380 12.16 -23.62 9.30
CA LEU A 380 11.16 -23.57 8.22
C LEU A 380 10.63 -24.96 7.86
N LYS A 381 11.50 -25.98 7.82
CA LYS A 381 11.10 -27.38 7.60
C LYS A 381 10.21 -27.89 8.73
N TYR A 382 10.55 -27.58 9.98
CA TYR A 382 9.75 -27.96 11.14
C TYR A 382 8.33 -27.36 11.06
N TRP A 383 8.20 -26.05 10.82
CA TRP A 383 6.90 -25.42 10.67
C TRP A 383 6.08 -25.99 9.51
N HIS A 384 6.73 -26.25 8.38
CA HIS A 384 6.10 -26.90 7.24
C HIS A 384 5.55 -28.28 7.60
N ASP A 385 6.42 -29.18 8.11
CA ASP A 385 6.05 -30.57 8.36
C ASP A 385 4.98 -30.72 9.43
N GLU A 386 5.08 -29.95 10.52
CA GLU A 386 4.06 -29.96 11.57
C GLU A 386 2.72 -29.44 11.04
N THR A 387 2.72 -28.45 10.13
CA THR A 387 1.49 -27.95 9.50
C THR A 387 0.82 -29.06 8.71
N ILE A 388 1.59 -29.75 7.85
CA ILE A 388 1.08 -30.87 7.05
C ILE A 388 0.64 -32.04 7.95
N LEU A 389 1.39 -32.34 9.01
CA LEU A 389 1.04 -33.39 9.96
C LEU A 389 -0.31 -33.13 10.62
N TYR A 390 -0.50 -31.95 11.22
CA TYR A 390 -1.76 -31.64 11.91
C TYR A 390 -2.93 -31.47 10.94
N ALA A 391 -2.71 -30.93 9.74
CA ALA A 391 -3.75 -30.91 8.70
C ALA A 391 -4.21 -32.33 8.33
N ASN A 392 -3.28 -33.28 8.17
CA ASN A 392 -3.60 -34.69 7.94
C ASN A 392 -4.29 -35.37 9.15
N MET A 393 -4.15 -34.82 10.35
CA MET A 393 -4.90 -35.25 11.54
C MET A 393 -6.30 -34.59 11.63
N GLY A 394 -6.69 -33.78 10.64
CA GLY A 394 -8.00 -33.14 10.57
C GLY A 394 -8.12 -31.84 11.35
N TYR A 395 -7.02 -31.25 11.80
CA TYR A 395 -7.06 -29.93 12.45
C TYR A 395 -7.22 -28.81 11.43
N SER A 396 -8.06 -27.85 11.76
CA SER A 396 -8.21 -26.58 11.03
C SER A 396 -6.97 -25.70 11.21
N VAL A 397 -6.76 -24.73 10.31
CA VAL A 397 -5.60 -23.83 10.40
C VAL A 397 -5.59 -23.04 11.71
N GLU A 398 -6.75 -22.64 12.24
CA GLU A 398 -6.89 -21.96 13.53
C GLU A 398 -6.44 -22.82 14.73
N GLU A 399 -6.60 -24.15 14.65
CA GLU A 399 -6.15 -25.08 15.68
C GLU A 399 -4.65 -25.39 15.55
N ILE A 400 -4.16 -25.55 14.31
CA ILE A 400 -2.76 -25.87 14.03
C ILE A 400 -1.83 -24.78 14.59
N VAL A 401 -2.19 -23.51 14.40
CA VAL A 401 -1.37 -22.37 14.86
C VAL A 401 -1.27 -22.27 16.39
N GLN A 402 -2.13 -22.97 17.13
CA GLN A 402 -2.03 -23.08 18.59
C GLN A 402 -1.15 -24.26 19.04
N LYS A 403 -0.88 -25.23 18.15
CA LYS A 403 -0.06 -26.41 18.43
C LYS A 403 1.39 -26.23 18.04
N ILE A 404 1.65 -25.49 16.96
CA ILE A 404 3.00 -25.26 16.45
C ILE A 404 3.56 -23.98 17.08
N GLY A 405 4.83 -24.06 17.50
CA GLY A 405 5.57 -22.91 18.01
C GLY A 405 7.05 -23.01 17.69
N ILE A 406 7.87 -22.26 18.40
CA ILE A 406 9.32 -22.31 18.28
C ILE A 406 9.85 -23.51 19.09
N PRO A 407 10.63 -24.43 18.50
CA PRO A 407 11.17 -25.56 19.26
C PRO A 407 12.12 -25.12 20.38
N LYS A 408 12.11 -25.80 21.53
CA LYS A 408 12.95 -25.45 22.70
C LYS A 408 14.46 -25.38 22.42
N SER A 409 14.96 -26.02 21.37
CA SER A 409 16.37 -25.92 20.97
C SER A 409 16.75 -24.53 20.47
N PHE A 410 15.77 -23.71 20.10
CA PHE A 410 15.92 -22.37 19.55
C PHE A 410 15.84 -21.27 20.63
N ASP A 411 15.48 -21.62 21.87
CA ASP A 411 15.40 -20.74 23.05
C ASP A 411 16.61 -19.82 23.30
N LYS A 412 17.78 -20.14 22.75
CA LYS A 412 19.04 -19.40 22.93
C LYS A 412 19.61 -18.90 21.60
N GLU A 413 18.80 -18.88 20.54
CA GLU A 413 19.22 -18.45 19.21
C GLU A 413 18.52 -17.15 18.86
N TYR A 414 19.23 -16.19 18.26
CA TYR A 414 18.56 -15.01 17.73
C TYR A 414 17.77 -15.31 16.44
N LEU A 415 18.13 -16.36 15.71
CA LEU A 415 17.27 -16.95 14.67
C LEU A 415 15.85 -17.27 15.15
N ALA A 416 15.72 -17.53 16.45
CA ALA A 416 14.47 -17.76 17.15
C ALA A 416 13.83 -16.50 17.73
N SER A 417 14.45 -15.32 17.51
CA SER A 417 13.74 -14.05 17.67
C SER A 417 12.61 -13.92 16.67
N GLY A 418 12.57 -14.81 15.67
CA GLY A 418 11.38 -15.06 14.90
C GLY A 418 10.23 -15.43 15.81
N THR A 419 9.29 -14.52 15.90
CA THR A 419 8.26 -14.48 16.94
C THR A 419 7.24 -15.61 16.77
N LYS A 420 6.39 -15.84 17.78
CA LYS A 420 5.22 -16.74 17.62
C LYS A 420 4.37 -16.30 16.42
N GLU A 421 4.33 -15.01 16.16
CA GLU A 421 3.62 -14.37 15.08
C GLU A 421 4.21 -14.71 13.71
N GLU A 422 5.54 -14.82 13.58
CA GLU A 422 6.17 -15.30 12.35
C GLU A 422 5.82 -16.76 12.05
N CYS A 423 5.88 -17.62 13.08
CA CYS A 423 5.43 -19.01 12.98
C CYS A 423 3.96 -19.08 12.54
N LEU A 424 3.07 -18.29 13.17
CA LEU A 424 1.66 -18.19 12.83
C LEU A 424 1.45 -17.86 11.34
N MET A 425 2.16 -16.86 10.82
CA MET A 425 2.07 -16.46 9.42
C MET A 425 2.57 -17.56 8.48
N TYR A 426 3.68 -18.21 8.81
CA TYR A 426 4.24 -19.28 8.00
C TYR A 426 3.30 -20.52 7.94
N VAL A 427 2.74 -20.93 9.08
CA VAL A 427 1.78 -22.04 9.16
C VAL A 427 0.54 -21.75 8.31
N LYS A 428 -0.02 -20.54 8.43
CA LYS A 428 -1.17 -20.11 7.61
C LYS A 428 -0.85 -20.11 6.12
N ALA A 429 0.36 -19.70 5.74
CA ALA A 429 0.84 -19.72 4.36
C ALA A 429 0.88 -21.14 3.78
N VAL A 430 1.55 -22.05 4.49
CA VAL A 430 1.69 -23.45 4.08
C VAL A 430 0.32 -24.11 3.96
N TYR A 431 -0.55 -23.91 4.96
CA TYR A 431 -1.91 -24.47 4.93
C TYR A 431 -2.72 -23.95 3.73
N SER A 432 -2.78 -22.62 3.55
CA SER A 432 -3.56 -22.00 2.47
C SER A 432 -3.07 -22.42 1.09
N LYS A 433 -1.76 -22.57 0.92
CA LYS A 433 -1.15 -23.00 -0.35
C LYS A 433 -1.53 -24.45 -0.71
N ASN A 434 -1.53 -25.34 0.27
CA ASN A 434 -1.77 -26.77 0.06
C ASN A 434 -3.26 -27.13 -0.02
N TYR A 435 -4.12 -26.46 0.78
CA TYR A 435 -5.51 -26.88 0.98
C TYR A 435 -6.54 -25.82 0.54
N GLY A 436 -6.10 -24.61 0.21
CA GLY A 436 -6.99 -23.53 -0.18
C GLY A 436 -7.82 -22.98 0.98
N TRP A 437 -9.00 -22.43 0.66
CA TRP A 437 -9.89 -21.76 1.62
C TRP A 437 -10.94 -22.68 2.23
N TYR A 438 -11.28 -23.80 1.58
CA TYR A 438 -12.34 -24.70 2.03
C TYR A 438 -11.79 -25.72 3.02
N ASP A 439 -12.28 -25.68 4.26
CA ASP A 439 -11.80 -26.51 5.37
C ASP A 439 -12.51 -27.87 5.49
N GLY A 440 -13.34 -28.24 4.52
CA GLY A 440 -14.12 -29.48 4.54
C GLY A 440 -15.43 -29.38 5.33
N ASN A 441 -15.71 -28.29 6.03
CA ASN A 441 -16.99 -28.08 6.70
C ASN A 441 -18.01 -27.45 5.72
N PRO A 442 -19.09 -28.14 5.32
CA PRO A 442 -20.03 -27.62 4.32
C PRO A 442 -20.78 -26.37 4.79
N VAL A 443 -20.88 -26.12 6.11
CA VAL A 443 -21.42 -24.86 6.65
C VAL A 443 -20.58 -23.66 6.20
N HIS A 444 -19.29 -23.87 5.95
CA HIS A 444 -18.36 -22.84 5.54
C HIS A 444 -18.27 -22.66 4.02
N PHE A 445 -18.92 -23.50 3.22
CA PHE A 445 -18.83 -23.45 1.76
C PHE A 445 -19.46 -22.17 1.18
N ALA A 446 -20.64 -21.79 1.69
CA ALA A 446 -21.38 -20.61 1.27
C ALA A 446 -21.69 -19.72 2.49
N ARG A 447 -20.65 -19.31 3.21
CA ARG A 447 -20.81 -18.39 4.35
C ARG A 447 -21.48 -17.10 3.88
N LEU A 448 -22.32 -16.54 4.75
CA LEU A 448 -22.85 -15.19 4.58
C LEU A 448 -21.69 -14.18 4.54
N ASP A 449 -21.87 -13.06 3.87
CA ASP A 449 -20.93 -11.94 3.97
C ASP A 449 -20.79 -11.47 5.43
N ARG A 450 -19.67 -10.80 5.74
CA ARG A 450 -19.31 -10.42 7.12
C ARG A 450 -20.44 -9.67 7.85
N LYS A 451 -21.13 -8.75 7.17
CA LYS A 451 -22.21 -7.94 7.77
C LYS A 451 -23.46 -8.78 8.00
N SER A 452 -23.91 -9.52 6.99
CA SER A 452 -25.09 -10.39 7.12
C SER A 452 -24.90 -11.47 8.19
N HIS A 453 -23.69 -12.04 8.27
CA HIS A 453 -23.34 -12.99 9.34
C HIS A 453 -23.46 -12.34 10.71
N ALA A 454 -22.83 -11.17 10.90
CA ALA A 454 -22.86 -10.41 12.14
C ALA A 454 -24.29 -10.05 12.59
N VAL A 455 -25.10 -9.45 11.70
CA VAL A 455 -26.49 -9.08 11.97
C VAL A 455 -27.32 -10.30 12.38
N ASN A 456 -27.15 -11.43 11.69
CA ASN A 456 -27.89 -12.64 12.00
C ASN A 456 -27.45 -13.25 13.32
N CYS A 457 -26.14 -13.31 13.60
CA CYS A 457 -25.63 -13.77 14.89
C CYS A 457 -26.23 -12.94 16.04
N LEU A 458 -26.22 -11.61 15.93
CA LEU A 458 -26.78 -10.74 16.97
C LEU A 458 -28.29 -10.87 17.18
N LYS A 459 -29.08 -11.28 16.18
CA LYS A 459 -30.51 -11.61 16.41
C LYS A 459 -30.71 -12.71 17.46
N TYR A 460 -29.71 -13.57 17.63
CA TYR A 460 -29.72 -14.68 18.58
C TYR A 460 -28.98 -14.37 19.90
N PHE A 461 -28.25 -13.24 20.00
CA PHE A 461 -27.53 -12.79 21.21
C PHE A 461 -28.20 -11.55 21.85
N ARG A 462 -28.26 -11.44 23.19
CA ARG A 462 -29.06 -10.43 23.94
C ARG A 462 -28.25 -9.26 24.51
N GLU A 463 -28.96 -8.19 24.91
CA GLU A 463 -28.56 -6.82 25.33
C GLU A 463 -27.47 -6.64 26.43
N ASN A 464 -26.79 -7.68 26.93
CA ASN A 464 -25.77 -7.56 27.99
C ASN A 464 -24.33 -7.91 27.53
N SER A 465 -24.05 -7.88 26.23
CA SER A 465 -22.75 -8.29 25.67
C SER A 465 -21.60 -7.35 26.03
N LEU A 466 -21.85 -6.04 26.17
CA LEU A 466 -20.77 -5.06 26.38
C LEU A 466 -20.15 -5.12 27.79
N ASP A 467 -20.96 -5.35 28.83
CA ASP A 467 -20.43 -5.51 30.20
C ASP A 467 -19.60 -6.80 30.34
N ILE A 468 -19.99 -7.87 29.63
CA ILE A 468 -19.21 -9.13 29.58
C ILE A 468 -17.91 -8.90 28.81
N ALA A 469 -17.98 -8.23 27.65
CA ALA A 469 -16.80 -7.87 26.86
C ALA A 469 -15.80 -7.02 27.69
N LEU A 470 -16.30 -6.09 28.50
CA LEU A 470 -15.47 -5.31 29.41
C LEU A 470 -14.84 -6.16 30.52
N GLU A 471 -15.58 -7.11 31.10
CA GLU A 471 -15.03 -8.02 32.10
C GLU A 471 -13.90 -8.88 31.52
N GLU A 472 -14.07 -9.39 30.30
CA GLU A 472 -13.04 -10.17 29.60
C GLU A 472 -11.86 -9.30 29.13
N TYR A 473 -12.13 -8.05 28.73
CA TYR A 473 -11.09 -7.06 28.45
C TYR A 473 -10.22 -6.79 29.68
N GLU A 474 -10.82 -6.60 30.86
CA GLU A 474 -10.09 -6.41 32.13
C GLU A 474 -9.26 -7.64 32.51
N LYS A 475 -9.68 -8.85 32.11
CA LYS A 475 -8.91 -10.10 32.30
C LYS A 475 -7.75 -10.25 31.30
N GLY A 476 -7.71 -9.43 30.25
CA GLY A 476 -6.68 -9.48 29.21
C GLY A 476 -7.01 -10.36 28.00
N ASN A 477 -8.27 -10.78 27.85
CA ASN A 477 -8.73 -11.63 26.74
C ASN A 477 -9.00 -10.81 25.47
N TYR A 478 -8.05 -9.96 25.08
CA TYR A 478 -8.25 -8.94 24.04
C TYR A 478 -8.62 -9.51 22.66
N GLN A 479 -8.05 -10.66 22.26
CA GLN A 479 -8.35 -11.29 20.97
C GLN A 479 -9.79 -11.79 20.90
N GLU A 480 -10.25 -12.47 21.95
CA GLU A 480 -11.63 -12.96 22.06
C GLU A 480 -12.61 -11.79 22.03
N VAL A 481 -12.34 -10.74 22.81
CA VAL A 481 -13.19 -9.54 22.85
C VAL A 481 -13.20 -8.83 21.50
N ALA A 482 -12.06 -8.73 20.81
CA ALA A 482 -11.97 -8.10 19.50
C ALA A 482 -12.82 -8.83 18.45
N GLU A 483 -12.79 -10.17 18.39
CA GLU A 483 -13.58 -10.95 17.44
C GLU A 483 -15.09 -10.76 17.65
N ILE A 484 -15.54 -10.73 18.90
CA ILE A 484 -16.96 -10.49 19.23
C ILE A 484 -17.37 -9.05 18.92
N LEU A 485 -16.54 -8.06 19.27
CA LEU A 485 -16.85 -6.66 19.05
C LEU A 485 -16.78 -6.25 17.57
N GLU A 486 -15.93 -6.90 16.77
CA GLU A 486 -15.92 -6.72 15.32
C GLU A 486 -17.27 -7.11 14.71
N MET A 487 -17.80 -8.29 15.09
CA MET A 487 -19.15 -8.68 14.68
C MET A 487 -20.19 -7.67 15.18
N ALA A 488 -20.10 -7.23 16.44
CA ALA A 488 -21.02 -6.22 16.96
C ALA A 488 -20.99 -4.91 16.17
N LEU A 489 -19.79 -4.44 15.80
CA LEU A 489 -19.60 -3.22 15.03
C LEU A 489 -20.12 -3.34 13.60
N LEU A 490 -19.88 -4.48 12.93
CA LEU A 490 -20.38 -4.71 11.57
C LEU A 490 -21.92 -4.71 11.52
N ALA A 491 -22.57 -5.19 12.57
CA ALA A 491 -24.03 -5.16 12.67
C ALA A 491 -24.59 -3.79 13.07
N GLU A 492 -23.87 -3.04 13.91
CA GLU A 492 -24.24 -1.69 14.36
C GLU A 492 -23.07 -0.69 14.19
N PRO A 493 -22.75 -0.24 12.95
CA PRO A 493 -21.57 0.61 12.69
C PRO A 493 -21.57 1.93 13.45
N SER A 494 -22.74 2.47 13.78
CA SER A 494 -22.89 3.72 14.54
C SER A 494 -22.60 3.57 16.04
N ASN A 495 -22.39 2.35 16.55
CA ASN A 495 -22.17 2.08 17.96
C ASN A 495 -20.74 2.48 18.40
N GLN A 496 -20.59 3.75 18.81
CA GLN A 496 -19.32 4.33 19.22
C GLN A 496 -18.67 3.61 20.42
N LYS A 497 -19.46 3.04 21.33
CA LYS A 497 -18.90 2.33 22.49
C LYS A 497 -18.21 1.03 22.07
N VAL A 498 -18.85 0.25 21.20
CA VAL A 498 -18.29 -0.98 20.62
C VAL A 498 -17.04 -0.64 19.81
N ARG A 499 -17.11 0.38 18.96
CA ARG A 499 -15.99 0.88 18.15
C ARG A 499 -14.77 1.22 19.00
N TYR A 500 -14.95 2.03 20.05
CA TYR A 500 -13.83 2.44 20.90
C TYR A 500 -13.27 1.27 21.70
N LEU A 501 -14.12 0.37 22.22
CA LEU A 501 -13.61 -0.80 22.94
C LEU A 501 -12.88 -1.78 22.02
N LEU A 502 -13.34 -1.95 20.77
CA LEU A 502 -12.61 -2.74 19.76
C LEU A 502 -11.25 -2.10 19.47
N ALA A 503 -11.20 -0.77 19.29
CA ALA A 503 -9.95 -0.05 19.11
C ALA A 503 -9.00 -0.24 20.31
N ASP A 504 -9.52 -0.22 21.53
CA ASP A 504 -8.75 -0.44 22.76
C ASP A 504 -8.23 -1.90 22.82
N CYS A 505 -9.02 -2.90 22.39
CA CYS A 505 -8.57 -4.29 22.28
C CYS A 505 -7.42 -4.45 21.28
N LEU A 506 -7.57 -3.91 20.07
CA LEU A 506 -6.53 -3.94 19.04
C LEU A 506 -5.28 -3.20 19.51
N GLU A 507 -5.42 -2.08 20.23
CA GLU A 507 -4.29 -1.35 20.80
C GLU A 507 -3.53 -2.19 21.84
N GLN A 508 -4.22 -2.87 22.75
CA GLN A 508 -3.58 -3.78 23.70
C GLN A 508 -2.91 -4.98 23.00
N LEU A 509 -3.53 -5.55 21.97
CA LEU A 509 -2.91 -6.59 21.14
C LEU A 509 -1.65 -6.08 20.43
N GLY A 510 -1.68 -4.84 19.91
CA GLY A 510 -0.53 -4.16 19.33
C GLY A 510 0.61 -4.00 20.34
N TYR A 511 0.31 -3.57 21.57
CA TYR A 511 1.31 -3.45 22.64
C TYR A 511 1.94 -4.80 23.06
N GLN A 512 1.22 -5.90 22.87
CA GLN A 512 1.71 -7.26 23.14
C GLN A 512 2.45 -7.89 21.95
N ALA A 513 2.24 -7.39 20.73
CA ALA A 513 2.83 -7.96 19.54
C ALA A 513 4.35 -7.80 19.56
N SER A 514 5.05 -8.89 19.29
CA SER A 514 6.52 -8.93 19.25
C SER A 514 7.08 -8.72 17.84
N TYR A 515 6.21 -8.80 16.82
CA TYR A 515 6.57 -8.56 15.43
C TYR A 515 6.09 -7.19 14.94
N GLY A 516 7.00 -6.39 14.38
CA GLY A 516 6.73 -4.99 14.03
C GLY A 516 5.57 -4.80 13.05
N ALA A 517 5.46 -5.67 12.04
CA ALA A 517 4.39 -5.56 11.06
C ALA A 517 3.01 -5.84 11.66
N LEU A 518 2.91 -6.83 12.55
CA LEU A 518 1.64 -7.15 13.23
C LEU A 518 1.28 -6.10 14.27
N HIS A 519 2.28 -5.60 15.02
CA HIS A 519 2.14 -4.44 15.90
C HIS A 519 1.51 -3.26 15.16
N ASN A 520 2.07 -2.87 14.02
CA ASN A 520 1.54 -1.79 13.20
C ASN A 520 0.15 -2.09 12.65
N ALA A 521 -0.13 -3.33 12.24
CA ALA A 521 -1.43 -3.71 11.70
C ALA A 521 -2.55 -3.54 12.75
N TYR A 522 -2.31 -4.00 13.98
CA TYR A 522 -3.23 -3.80 15.10
C TYR A 522 -3.45 -2.32 15.41
N LEU A 523 -2.37 -1.54 15.54
CA LEU A 523 -2.47 -0.11 15.83
C LEU A 523 -3.10 0.68 14.68
N SER A 524 -2.90 0.27 13.42
CA SER A 524 -3.56 0.87 12.25
C SER A 524 -5.06 0.57 12.25
N GLY A 525 -5.47 -0.65 12.63
CA GLY A 525 -6.88 -0.98 12.83
C GLY A 525 -7.52 -0.13 13.94
N ALA A 526 -6.85 0.01 15.08
CA ALA A 526 -7.29 0.90 16.15
C ALA A 526 -7.38 2.38 15.70
N TYR A 527 -6.40 2.84 14.90
CA TYR A 527 -6.39 4.18 14.34
C TYR A 527 -7.60 4.41 13.42
N GLU A 528 -7.90 3.49 12.52
CA GLU A 528 -9.06 3.59 11.62
C GLU A 528 -10.38 3.62 12.37
N LEU A 529 -10.54 2.76 13.38
CA LEU A 529 -11.75 2.77 14.21
C LEU A 529 -11.94 4.11 14.93
N ARG A 530 -10.86 4.73 15.40
CA ARG A 530 -10.89 6.05 16.07
C ARG A 530 -10.96 7.22 15.07
N ASN A 531 -10.55 7.01 13.83
CA ASN A 531 -10.46 8.02 12.77
C ASN A 531 -11.02 7.45 11.44
N PRO A 532 -12.35 7.24 11.33
CA PRO A 532 -12.96 6.58 10.16
C PRO A 532 -12.77 7.33 8.82
N ASN A 533 -12.32 8.60 8.86
CA ASN A 533 -11.96 9.40 7.69
C ASN A 533 -10.42 9.49 7.45
N GLY A 534 -9.61 8.83 8.27
CA GLY A 534 -8.15 9.01 8.31
C GLY A 534 -7.39 8.36 7.15
N THR A 535 -8.03 7.49 6.35
CA THR A 535 -7.38 6.75 5.26
C THR A 535 -7.18 7.57 3.98
N GLY A 536 -7.74 8.78 3.90
CA GLY A 536 -7.61 9.67 2.73
C GLY A 536 -6.16 9.97 2.33
N LYS A 537 -5.23 9.99 3.30
CA LYS A 537 -3.79 10.19 3.06
C LYS A 537 -3.19 9.14 2.11
N LEU A 538 -3.66 7.89 2.18
CA LEU A 538 -3.15 6.76 1.37
C LEU A 538 -3.62 6.83 -0.09
N ALA A 539 -4.82 7.37 -0.34
CA ALA A 539 -5.39 7.46 -1.68
C ALA A 539 -4.66 8.46 -2.59
N ALA A 540 -3.76 9.26 -2.03
CA ALA A 540 -3.10 10.35 -2.72
C ALA A 540 -1.63 10.09 -3.05
N GLU A 541 -1.15 8.86 -2.83
CA GLU A 541 0.03 8.34 -3.50
C GLU A 541 -0.40 7.87 -4.89
N GLY A 542 0.30 8.30 -5.95
CA GLY A 542 0.02 7.86 -7.31
C GLY A 542 0.58 6.47 -7.60
N GLU A 543 0.19 5.88 -8.71
CA GLU A 543 0.91 4.74 -9.29
C GLU A 543 2.31 5.18 -9.78
N ASN A 544 3.26 4.24 -9.80
CA ASN A 544 4.60 4.50 -10.30
C ASN A 544 4.53 4.71 -11.83
N ARG A 545 4.67 5.96 -12.27
CA ARG A 545 4.53 6.34 -13.69
C ARG A 545 5.51 5.63 -14.61
N ASP A 546 6.69 5.28 -14.11
CA ASP A 546 7.69 4.57 -14.89
C ASP A 546 7.21 3.15 -15.22
N LEU A 547 6.60 2.44 -14.25
CA LEU A 547 6.01 1.12 -14.49
C LEU A 547 4.87 1.18 -15.51
N ILE A 548 3.96 2.14 -15.37
CA ILE A 548 2.85 2.32 -16.33
C ILE A 548 3.38 2.54 -17.75
N SER A 549 4.48 3.30 -17.89
CA SER A 549 5.07 3.61 -19.20
C SER A 549 5.71 2.40 -19.89
N LEU A 550 5.96 1.33 -19.14
CA LEU A 550 6.61 0.10 -19.60
C LEU A 550 5.63 -1.06 -19.84
N LEU A 551 4.33 -0.84 -19.68
CA LEU A 551 3.31 -1.86 -19.96
C LEU A 551 3.41 -2.32 -21.43
N THR A 552 3.39 -3.64 -21.62
CA THR A 552 3.19 -4.24 -22.94
C THR A 552 1.74 -4.04 -23.40
N PRO A 553 1.43 -4.20 -24.69
CA PRO A 553 0.05 -4.21 -25.18
C PRO A 553 -0.87 -5.16 -24.41
N GLU A 554 -0.41 -6.39 -24.16
CA GLU A 554 -1.12 -7.39 -23.37
C GLU A 554 -1.42 -6.89 -21.95
N MET A 555 -0.41 -6.40 -21.22
CA MET A 555 -0.61 -5.88 -19.86
C MET A 555 -1.52 -4.66 -19.81
N PHE A 556 -1.48 -3.80 -20.83
CA PHE A 556 -2.39 -2.67 -20.96
C PHE A 556 -3.83 -3.15 -21.14
N LEU A 557 -4.07 -4.10 -22.06
CA LEU A 557 -5.39 -4.67 -22.29
C LEU A 557 -5.92 -5.41 -21.07
N GLU A 558 -5.08 -6.15 -20.37
CA GLU A 558 -5.44 -6.83 -19.12
C GLU A 558 -5.87 -5.82 -18.05
N LYS A 559 -5.10 -4.74 -17.86
CA LYS A 559 -5.46 -3.68 -16.92
C LYS A 559 -6.79 -3.00 -17.28
N LEU A 560 -7.07 -2.81 -18.58
CA LEU A 560 -8.38 -2.34 -19.04
C LEU A 560 -9.50 -3.33 -18.75
N SER A 561 -9.24 -4.63 -18.93
CA SER A 561 -10.21 -5.71 -18.65
C SER A 561 -10.57 -5.77 -17.16
N ILE A 562 -9.57 -5.71 -16.27
CA ILE A 562 -9.76 -5.67 -14.82
C ILE A 562 -10.53 -4.43 -14.38
N ALA A 563 -10.27 -3.28 -15.03
CA ALA A 563 -10.96 -2.03 -14.72
C ALA A 563 -12.36 -1.93 -15.34
N TYR A 564 -12.72 -2.79 -16.28
CA TYR A 564 -14.02 -2.76 -16.94
C TYR A 564 -15.10 -3.34 -16.03
N HIS A 565 -16.14 -2.54 -15.78
CA HIS A 565 -17.25 -2.94 -14.94
C HIS A 565 -18.58 -2.56 -15.57
N VAL A 566 -19.43 -3.58 -15.74
CA VAL A 566 -20.81 -3.41 -16.15
C VAL A 566 -21.70 -3.72 -14.96
N GLU A 567 -22.58 -2.79 -14.61
CA GLU A 567 -23.38 -2.92 -13.40
C GLU A 567 -24.66 -3.79 -13.62
N SER A 568 -25.08 -4.06 -14.87
CA SER A 568 -26.01 -5.18 -15.18
C SER A 568 -25.89 -5.77 -16.57
N GLU A 569 -26.52 -6.94 -16.73
CA GLU A 569 -26.70 -7.64 -18.01
C GLU A 569 -27.36 -6.80 -19.11
N GLU A 570 -28.22 -5.83 -18.78
CA GLU A 570 -28.86 -4.94 -19.77
C GLU A 570 -27.89 -3.91 -20.36
N GLU A 571 -26.79 -3.64 -19.67
CA GLU A 571 -25.66 -2.85 -20.15
C GLU A 571 -24.60 -3.73 -20.84
N ASN A 572 -24.86 -5.03 -21.06
CA ASN A 572 -23.99 -5.84 -21.89
C ASN A 572 -24.26 -5.52 -23.36
N TRP A 573 -23.21 -5.11 -24.05
CA TRP A 573 -23.21 -4.90 -25.48
C TRP A 573 -21.99 -5.59 -26.08
N GLU A 574 -22.15 -6.03 -27.32
CA GLU A 574 -21.10 -6.71 -28.05
C GLU A 574 -20.34 -5.71 -28.90
N LEU A 575 -19.01 -5.70 -28.77
CA LEU A 575 -18.13 -4.92 -29.61
C LEU A 575 -16.91 -5.74 -29.97
N GLU A 576 -16.68 -5.87 -31.27
CA GLU A 576 -15.44 -6.40 -31.80
C GLU A 576 -14.72 -5.32 -32.59
N PHE A 577 -13.42 -5.15 -32.32
CA PHE A 577 -12.56 -4.24 -33.04
C PHE A 577 -11.11 -4.70 -32.94
N TYR A 578 -10.24 -4.08 -33.73
CA TYR A 578 -8.81 -4.35 -33.70
C TYR A 578 -8.05 -3.14 -33.18
N ILE A 579 -6.97 -3.39 -32.45
CA ILE A 579 -6.02 -2.36 -32.03
C ILE A 579 -4.68 -2.63 -32.71
N GLN A 580 -4.09 -1.60 -33.31
CA GLN A 580 -2.70 -1.56 -33.72
C GLN A 580 -1.90 -0.80 -32.67
N PHE A 581 -0.99 -1.48 -32.00
CA PHE A 581 -0.02 -0.85 -31.12
C PHE A 581 1.23 -0.46 -31.92
N SER A 582 1.45 0.85 -32.08
CA SER A 582 2.62 1.41 -32.74
C SER A 582 3.70 1.72 -31.67
N LEU A 583 4.41 0.67 -31.24
CA LEU A 583 5.47 0.74 -30.22
C LEU A 583 6.86 0.65 -30.89
N GLU A 584 7.75 -0.18 -30.35
CA GLU A 584 9.02 -0.54 -31.02
C GLU A 584 8.75 -1.43 -32.24
N GLU A 585 7.84 -2.39 -32.07
CA GLU A 585 7.28 -3.21 -33.13
C GLU A 585 5.78 -2.92 -33.25
N VAL A 586 5.24 -3.12 -34.44
CA VAL A 586 3.80 -3.00 -34.68
C VAL A 586 3.14 -4.32 -34.30
N GLN A 587 2.25 -4.29 -33.32
CA GLN A 587 1.48 -5.45 -32.88
C GLN A 587 -0.01 -5.23 -33.11
N TYR A 588 -0.73 -6.28 -33.47
CA TYR A 588 -2.16 -6.23 -33.73
C TYR A 588 -2.89 -7.07 -32.69
N TYR A 589 -3.97 -6.55 -32.13
CA TYR A 589 -4.81 -7.27 -31.18
C TYR A 589 -6.26 -7.21 -31.62
N ARG A 590 -6.91 -8.37 -31.68
CA ARG A 590 -8.37 -8.46 -31.74
C ARG A 590 -8.90 -8.28 -30.33
N VAL A 591 -9.88 -7.39 -30.15
CA VAL A 591 -10.52 -7.10 -28.86
C VAL A 591 -12.01 -7.34 -28.98
N ILE A 592 -12.56 -8.14 -28.06
CA ILE A 592 -13.96 -8.51 -27.99
C ILE A 592 -14.49 -8.09 -26.62
N VAL A 593 -15.41 -7.14 -26.59
CA VAL A 593 -16.21 -6.78 -25.42
C VAL A 593 -17.52 -7.54 -25.52
N MET A 594 -17.80 -8.41 -24.57
CA MET A 594 -19.02 -9.23 -24.56
C MET A 594 -19.28 -9.72 -23.14
N ASN A 595 -20.54 -9.84 -22.74
CA ASN A 595 -20.95 -10.42 -21.45
C ASN A 595 -20.24 -9.81 -20.22
N GLY A 596 -19.99 -8.50 -20.25
CA GLY A 596 -19.35 -7.79 -19.13
C GLY A 596 -17.85 -8.05 -18.97
N CYS A 597 -17.18 -8.64 -19.97
CA CYS A 597 -15.73 -8.81 -19.98
C CYS A 597 -15.08 -8.27 -21.27
N ILE A 598 -13.77 -8.04 -21.20
CA ILE A 598 -12.93 -7.75 -22.36
C ILE A 598 -12.01 -8.95 -22.58
N MET A 599 -12.13 -9.58 -23.75
CA MET A 599 -11.21 -10.60 -24.22
C MET A 599 -10.34 -10.03 -25.32
N TYR A 600 -9.12 -10.52 -25.43
CA TYR A 600 -8.21 -10.07 -26.47
C TYR A 600 -7.28 -11.19 -26.92
N GLN A 601 -6.82 -11.10 -28.17
CA GLN A 601 -5.90 -12.05 -28.78
C GLN A 601 -4.94 -11.29 -29.70
N GLU A 602 -3.64 -11.58 -29.60
CA GLU A 602 -2.66 -11.06 -30.55
C GLU A 602 -2.86 -11.72 -31.92
N GLU A 603 -2.85 -10.89 -32.97
CA GLU A 603 -3.02 -11.25 -34.37
C GLU A 603 -1.68 -11.13 -35.11
N VAL A 604 -1.31 -12.17 -35.85
CA VAL A 604 -0.02 -12.23 -36.55
C VAL A 604 0.01 -11.33 -37.79
N GLN A 605 -1.15 -11.10 -38.41
CA GLN A 605 -1.28 -10.31 -39.64
C GLN A 605 -2.10 -9.06 -39.38
N LYS A 606 -1.87 -8.02 -40.20
CA LYS A 606 -2.67 -6.80 -40.13
C LYS A 606 -4.16 -7.15 -40.36
N PRO A 607 -5.03 -6.90 -39.38
CA PRO A 607 -6.42 -7.27 -39.47
C PRO A 607 -7.21 -6.31 -40.36
N PRO A 608 -8.43 -6.70 -40.79
CA PRO A 608 -9.34 -5.78 -41.45
C PRO A 608 -9.77 -4.64 -40.51
N VAL A 609 -10.17 -3.51 -41.09
CA VAL A 609 -10.79 -2.41 -40.34
C VAL A 609 -12.15 -2.86 -39.76
N PRO A 610 -12.58 -2.34 -38.59
CA PRO A 610 -12.11 -1.10 -37.97
C PRO A 610 -10.93 -1.27 -36.99
N LEU A 611 -9.91 -0.44 -37.18
CA LEU A 611 -8.61 -0.47 -36.49
C LEU A 611 -8.42 0.80 -35.67
N VAL A 612 -8.03 0.64 -34.40
CA VAL A 612 -7.67 1.73 -33.48
C VAL A 612 -6.15 1.76 -33.36
N GLU A 613 -5.50 2.89 -33.63
CA GLU A 613 -4.05 2.99 -33.51
C GLU A 613 -3.65 3.63 -32.17
N LEU A 614 -2.86 2.92 -31.37
CA LEU A 614 -2.37 3.39 -30.07
C LEU A 614 -0.84 3.41 -30.04
N ASN A 615 -0.28 4.49 -29.49
CA ASN A 615 1.13 4.57 -29.10
C ASN A 615 1.30 4.63 -27.56
N ARG A 616 2.54 4.58 -27.06
CA ARG A 616 2.84 4.65 -25.61
C ARG A 616 2.19 5.84 -24.91
N LYS A 617 2.20 7.01 -25.55
CA LYS A 617 1.63 8.23 -24.96
C LYS A 617 0.12 8.10 -24.79
N GLN A 618 -0.58 7.57 -25.79
CA GLN A 618 -2.03 7.34 -25.74
C GLN A 618 -2.38 6.27 -24.70
N MET A 619 -1.64 5.16 -24.64
CA MET A 619 -1.82 4.14 -23.60
C MET A 619 -1.70 4.75 -22.20
N PHE A 620 -0.64 5.53 -21.95
CA PHE A 620 -0.44 6.22 -20.68
C PHE A 620 -1.57 7.21 -20.35
N GLN A 621 -1.99 8.00 -21.34
CA GLN A 621 -3.10 8.96 -21.17
C GLN A 621 -4.42 8.26 -20.86
N ILE A 622 -4.71 7.13 -21.51
CA ILE A 622 -5.91 6.33 -21.25
C ILE A 622 -5.88 5.80 -19.80
N LEU A 623 -4.80 5.13 -19.39
CA LEU A 623 -4.69 4.58 -18.03
C LEU A 623 -4.74 5.66 -16.94
N SER A 624 -4.09 6.80 -17.18
CA SER A 624 -4.08 7.92 -16.23
C SER A 624 -5.44 8.61 -16.09
N ASN A 625 -6.37 8.34 -17.01
CA ASN A 625 -7.69 8.97 -17.07
C ASN A 625 -8.84 7.95 -17.05
N LEU A 626 -8.60 6.70 -16.63
CA LEU A 626 -9.69 5.74 -16.42
C LEU A 626 -10.75 6.35 -15.49
N GLY A 627 -12.02 6.22 -15.88
CA GLY A 627 -13.16 6.81 -15.16
C GLY A 627 -13.37 8.32 -15.34
N LYS A 628 -12.50 9.05 -16.07
CA LYS A 628 -12.63 10.51 -16.30
C LYS A 628 -13.20 10.85 -17.68
N ARG A 629 -14.50 11.12 -17.76
CA ARG A 629 -15.27 11.25 -19.03
C ARG A 629 -14.70 12.26 -20.04
N LYS A 630 -14.26 13.45 -19.63
CA LYS A 630 -13.82 14.51 -20.56
C LYS A 630 -12.40 14.28 -21.10
N CYS A 631 -11.44 13.93 -20.24
CA CYS A 631 -10.06 13.68 -20.64
C CYS A 631 -9.91 12.49 -21.60
N LEU A 632 -10.83 11.51 -21.53
CA LEU A 632 -10.85 10.36 -22.43
C LEU A 632 -11.23 10.71 -23.87
N GLN A 633 -12.02 11.77 -24.11
CA GLN A 633 -12.35 12.21 -25.47
C GLN A 633 -11.13 12.74 -26.22
N GLU A 634 -10.16 13.30 -25.50
CA GLU A 634 -8.90 13.80 -26.04
C GLU A 634 -7.82 12.71 -26.14
N ALA A 635 -7.88 11.70 -25.27
CA ALA A 635 -6.92 10.60 -25.23
C ALA A 635 -7.18 9.51 -26.28
N LEU A 636 -8.44 9.29 -26.68
CA LEU A 636 -8.80 8.24 -27.64
C LEU A 636 -8.50 8.66 -29.09
N PRO A 637 -7.89 7.78 -29.90
CA PRO A 637 -7.70 8.04 -31.32
C PRO A 637 -9.06 8.19 -32.02
N VAL A 638 -9.19 9.19 -32.88
CA VAL A 638 -10.35 9.33 -33.76
C VAL A 638 -10.14 8.43 -34.96
N THR A 639 -10.90 7.36 -35.06
CA THR A 639 -10.95 6.51 -36.26
C THR A 639 -11.89 7.12 -37.30
N GLU A 640 -11.79 6.70 -38.57
CA GLU A 640 -12.78 7.08 -39.60
C GLU A 640 -14.19 6.55 -39.29
N ASN A 641 -14.28 5.50 -38.47
CA ASN A 641 -15.54 4.90 -38.06
C ASN A 641 -16.16 5.66 -36.87
N LYS A 642 -17.08 6.57 -37.19
CA LYS A 642 -17.82 7.36 -36.17
C LYS A 642 -18.54 6.49 -35.14
N GLN A 643 -19.10 5.35 -35.56
CA GLN A 643 -19.80 4.44 -34.65
C GLN A 643 -18.82 3.79 -33.69
N LEU A 644 -17.66 3.34 -34.16
CA LEU A 644 -16.62 2.79 -33.29
C LEU A 644 -16.12 3.85 -32.30
N ASN A 645 -15.88 5.09 -32.73
CA ASN A 645 -15.48 6.17 -31.82
C ASN A 645 -16.51 6.40 -30.70
N GLN A 646 -17.80 6.35 -31.04
CA GLN A 646 -18.88 6.47 -30.06
C GLN A 646 -18.91 5.26 -29.11
N ASN A 647 -18.77 4.04 -29.65
CA ASN A 647 -18.72 2.81 -28.87
C ASN A 647 -17.51 2.78 -27.91
N LEU A 648 -16.32 3.18 -28.37
CA LEU A 648 -15.15 3.30 -27.51
C LEU A 648 -15.39 4.30 -26.38
N ARG A 649 -15.99 5.47 -26.67
CA ARG A 649 -16.36 6.43 -25.61
C ARG A 649 -17.31 5.81 -24.59
N CYS A 650 -18.28 5.01 -25.03
CA CYS A 650 -19.16 4.26 -24.13
C CYS A 650 -18.38 3.24 -23.29
N LEU A 651 -17.47 2.45 -23.90
CA LEU A 651 -16.62 1.48 -23.19
C LEU A 651 -15.86 2.11 -22.03
N PHE A 652 -15.23 3.27 -22.26
CA PHE A 652 -14.44 3.94 -21.24
C PHE A 652 -15.27 4.59 -20.12
N VAL A 653 -16.56 4.87 -20.34
CA VAL A 653 -17.47 5.32 -19.26
C VAL A 653 -17.72 4.21 -18.23
N HIS A 654 -17.63 2.94 -18.64
CA HIS A 654 -17.78 1.77 -17.77
C HIS A 654 -16.47 1.34 -17.09
N MET A 655 -15.37 2.07 -17.28
CA MET A 655 -14.11 1.75 -16.62
C MET A 655 -14.02 2.44 -15.26
N ILE A 656 -13.68 1.65 -14.23
CA ILE A 656 -13.50 2.13 -12.87
C ILE A 656 -12.10 2.72 -12.71
N ASN A 657 -12.04 3.93 -12.15
CA ASN A 657 -10.78 4.50 -11.67
C ASN A 657 -10.34 3.81 -10.37
N LEU A 658 -9.59 2.71 -10.49
CA LEU A 658 -9.13 1.94 -9.33
C LEU A 658 -8.38 2.80 -8.29
N SER A 659 -7.65 3.84 -8.71
CA SER A 659 -6.91 4.72 -7.78
C SER A 659 -7.81 5.40 -6.72
N GLU A 660 -9.11 5.61 -7.01
CA GLU A 660 -10.06 6.19 -6.06
C GLU A 660 -10.36 5.26 -4.87
N TYR A 661 -10.07 3.97 -5.01
CA TYR A 661 -10.38 2.93 -4.02
C TYR A 661 -9.17 2.55 -3.14
N ARG A 662 -7.98 3.09 -3.38
CA ARG A 662 -6.73 2.70 -2.69
C ARG A 662 -6.79 2.79 -1.16
N GLY A 663 -7.59 3.72 -0.62
CA GLY A 663 -7.76 3.96 0.82
C GLY A 663 -9.04 3.34 1.43
N TYR A 664 -9.51 2.18 0.93
CA TYR A 664 -10.72 1.53 1.48
C TYR A 664 -10.56 1.15 2.96
N ALA A 665 -11.65 1.20 3.73
CA ALA A 665 -11.66 0.83 5.15
C ALA A 665 -11.44 -0.68 5.31
N VAL A 666 -10.56 -1.08 6.24
CA VAL A 666 -10.30 -2.51 6.53
C VAL A 666 -11.17 -3.01 7.68
N MET A 667 -11.33 -2.19 8.71
CA MET A 667 -12.07 -2.54 9.93
C MET A 667 -13.59 -2.39 9.80
N GLU A 668 -14.06 -1.72 8.74
CA GLU A 668 -15.46 -1.37 8.54
C GLU A 668 -15.92 -1.69 7.12
N GLU A 669 -17.22 -1.59 6.86
CA GLU A 669 -17.75 -1.72 5.51
C GLU A 669 -17.12 -0.66 4.57
N ASN A 670 -16.91 -1.01 3.30
CA ASN A 670 -16.39 -0.09 2.30
C ASN A 670 -17.47 0.93 1.86
N ILE A 671 -17.91 1.77 2.79
CA ILE A 671 -18.90 2.83 2.57
C ILE A 671 -18.38 3.80 1.52
N ARG A 672 -17.07 4.10 1.52
CA ARG A 672 -16.44 4.92 0.48
C ARG A 672 -16.65 4.36 -0.92
N GLY A 673 -16.41 3.06 -1.13
CA GLY A 673 -16.66 2.43 -2.42
C GLY A 673 -18.13 2.53 -2.81
N CYS A 674 -19.04 2.31 -1.87
CA CYS A 674 -20.47 2.50 -2.07
C CYS A 674 -20.83 3.94 -2.47
N VAL A 675 -20.25 4.95 -1.81
CA VAL A 675 -20.46 6.37 -2.13
C VAL A 675 -19.87 6.74 -3.49
N ILE A 676 -18.71 6.19 -3.87
CA ILE A 676 -18.14 6.38 -5.22
C ILE A 676 -19.07 5.80 -6.29
N SER A 677 -19.57 4.58 -6.09
CA SER A 677 -20.50 3.94 -7.03
C SER A 677 -21.82 4.70 -7.12
N CYS A 678 -22.38 5.12 -5.97
CA CYS A 678 -23.57 5.96 -5.91
C CYS A 678 -23.37 7.29 -6.66
N LYS A 679 -22.25 7.98 -6.42
CA LYS A 679 -21.87 9.20 -7.15
C LYS A 679 -21.82 8.93 -8.65
N ASN A 680 -21.14 7.87 -9.08
CA ASN A 680 -21.01 7.51 -10.50
C ASN A 680 -22.38 7.23 -11.14
N MET A 681 -23.25 6.49 -10.47
CA MET A 681 -24.62 6.22 -10.90
C MET A 681 -25.40 7.53 -11.07
N LEU A 682 -25.45 8.36 -10.03
CA LEU A 682 -26.15 9.65 -10.10
C LEU A 682 -25.61 10.50 -11.26
N VAL A 683 -24.29 10.63 -11.40
CA VAL A 683 -23.62 11.37 -12.50
C VAL A 683 -24.01 10.88 -13.90
N ARG A 684 -24.42 9.60 -14.11
CA ARG A 684 -24.97 9.16 -15.41
C ARG A 684 -26.22 9.94 -15.82
N TYR A 685 -27.01 10.39 -14.85
CA TYR A 685 -28.24 11.12 -15.06
C TYR A 685 -28.08 12.63 -15.12
N TYR A 686 -26.89 13.16 -14.83
CA TYR A 686 -26.65 14.61 -14.74
C TYR A 686 -27.16 15.38 -15.96
N ASP A 687 -26.84 14.94 -17.19
CA ASP A 687 -27.29 15.63 -18.42
C ASP A 687 -28.81 15.57 -18.63
N LYS A 688 -29.45 14.47 -18.22
CA LYS A 688 -30.91 14.30 -18.27
C LYS A 688 -31.57 15.22 -17.25
N VAL A 689 -31.07 15.23 -16.01
CA VAL A 689 -31.59 16.05 -14.90
C VAL A 689 -31.37 17.53 -15.15
N LYS A 690 -30.20 17.92 -15.67
CA LYS A 690 -29.86 19.31 -16.01
C LYS A 690 -30.89 19.95 -16.95
N LYS A 691 -31.38 19.18 -17.93
CA LYS A 691 -32.36 19.62 -18.92
C LYS A 691 -33.82 19.59 -18.43
N ALA A 692 -34.10 18.98 -17.28
CA ALA A 692 -35.44 18.91 -16.72
C ALA A 692 -35.85 20.24 -16.05
N GLU A 693 -37.15 20.57 -16.10
CA GLU A 693 -37.69 21.71 -15.37
C GLU A 693 -37.65 21.46 -13.85
N LYS A 694 -37.53 22.53 -13.04
CA LYS A 694 -37.25 22.41 -11.59
C LYS A 694 -38.28 21.61 -10.79
N LYS A 695 -39.56 21.65 -11.19
CA LYS A 695 -40.66 20.93 -10.52
C LYS A 695 -40.90 19.53 -11.09
N THR A 696 -40.20 19.16 -12.15
CA THR A 696 -40.36 17.85 -12.79
C THR A 696 -39.73 16.77 -11.93
N LYS A 697 -40.50 15.73 -11.67
CA LYS A 697 -39.97 14.50 -11.07
C LYS A 697 -39.18 13.74 -12.13
N PHE A 698 -37.98 13.35 -11.78
CA PHE A 698 -37.11 12.51 -12.56
C PHE A 698 -37.02 11.14 -11.88
N GLU A 699 -37.17 10.07 -12.64
CA GLU A 699 -37.09 8.71 -12.12
C GLU A 699 -35.80 8.06 -12.59
N LEU A 700 -35.09 7.42 -11.67
CA LEU A 700 -34.03 6.49 -12.06
C LEU A 700 -34.63 5.38 -12.93
N GLU A 701 -33.83 4.83 -13.83
CA GLU A 701 -34.24 3.66 -14.57
C GLU A 701 -34.53 2.52 -13.58
N VAL A 702 -35.48 1.64 -13.91
CA VAL A 702 -36.06 0.61 -12.99
C VAL A 702 -34.97 -0.16 -12.22
N ARG A 703 -33.84 -0.39 -12.87
CA ARG A 703 -32.68 -1.06 -12.30
C ARG A 703 -31.92 -0.20 -11.28
N ASP A 704 -31.50 1.00 -11.66
CA ASP A 704 -30.82 1.93 -10.76
C ASP A 704 -31.72 2.31 -9.58
N MET A 705 -33.03 2.34 -9.80
CA MET A 705 -34.03 2.50 -8.75
C MET A 705 -33.99 1.37 -7.71
N LYS A 706 -33.78 0.12 -8.13
CA LYS A 706 -33.63 -1.03 -7.22
C LYS A 706 -32.36 -0.90 -6.39
N VAL A 707 -31.21 -0.67 -7.04
CA VAL A 707 -29.92 -0.49 -6.37
C VAL A 707 -29.94 0.71 -5.42
N TRP A 708 -30.56 1.82 -5.83
CA TRP A 708 -30.76 2.98 -4.99
C TRP A 708 -31.56 2.65 -3.72
N ARG A 709 -32.70 1.97 -3.87
CA ARG A 709 -33.59 1.57 -2.77
C ARG A 709 -32.92 0.63 -1.78
N GLU A 710 -32.21 -0.37 -2.30
CA GLU A 710 -31.72 -1.51 -1.54
C GLU A 710 -30.31 -1.28 -0.99
N GLU A 711 -29.47 -0.51 -1.70
CA GLU A 711 -28.04 -0.37 -1.36
C GLU A 711 -27.63 1.07 -1.02
N TYR A 712 -27.91 2.06 -1.88
CA TYR A 712 -27.33 3.40 -1.73
C TYR A 712 -28.08 4.29 -0.74
N TYR A 713 -29.40 4.41 -0.86
CA TYR A 713 -30.21 5.26 0.00
C TYR A 713 -30.06 4.89 1.49
N PRO A 714 -30.17 3.60 1.90
CA PRO A 714 -30.01 3.23 3.31
C PRO A 714 -28.63 3.61 3.86
N LYS A 715 -27.56 3.31 3.12
CA LYS A 715 -26.18 3.59 3.55
C LYS A 715 -25.88 5.09 3.61
N LEU A 716 -26.36 5.87 2.64
CA LEU A 716 -26.21 7.33 2.67
C LEU A 716 -26.93 7.95 3.87
N VAL A 717 -28.12 7.46 4.21
CA VAL A 717 -28.90 7.95 5.36
C VAL A 717 -28.26 7.51 6.69
N GLU A 718 -27.71 6.29 6.78
CA GLU A 718 -27.14 5.74 8.01
C GLU A 718 -25.70 6.25 8.31
N GLU A 719 -24.84 6.38 7.30
CA GLU A 719 -23.38 6.46 7.50
C GLU A 719 -22.77 7.87 7.30
N THR A 720 -23.54 8.82 6.78
CA THR A 720 -22.99 10.15 6.46
C THR A 720 -23.10 11.17 7.60
N TYR A 721 -23.60 10.75 8.79
CA TYR A 721 -23.95 11.62 9.92
C TYR A 721 -24.98 12.70 9.55
N MET A 722 -25.87 12.41 8.61
CA MET A 722 -26.93 13.32 8.22
C MET A 722 -28.20 12.95 8.96
N ASP A 723 -28.61 13.81 9.89
CA ASP A 723 -29.99 13.78 10.32
C ASP A 723 -30.82 14.35 9.15
N PHE A 724 -31.46 13.47 8.40
CA PHE A 724 -32.51 13.80 7.42
C PHE A 724 -33.91 13.70 8.06
N PRO A 725 -34.21 14.23 9.27
CA PRO A 725 -35.41 13.84 10.00
C PRO A 725 -36.71 14.22 9.28
N LYS A 726 -36.65 15.06 8.24
CA LYS A 726 -37.79 15.46 7.40
C LYS A 726 -37.82 14.89 5.97
N MET A 727 -36.78 14.19 5.50
CA MET A 727 -36.78 13.50 4.18
C MET A 727 -37.04 11.99 4.26
N LYS A 728 -37.49 11.46 5.42
CA LYS A 728 -37.83 10.04 5.57
C LYS A 728 -38.88 9.63 4.53
N GLY A 729 -38.45 8.87 3.52
CA GLY A 729 -39.29 8.37 2.43
C GLY A 729 -39.31 9.23 1.16
N VAL A 730 -38.76 10.44 1.20
CA VAL A 730 -38.58 11.29 0.02
C VAL A 730 -37.38 10.77 -0.76
N SER A 731 -37.57 10.46 -2.05
CA SER A 731 -36.62 9.81 -2.96
C SER A 731 -36.16 8.39 -2.60
N LYS A 732 -36.67 7.76 -1.53
CA LYS A 732 -36.41 6.33 -1.26
C LYS A 732 -36.83 5.49 -2.46
N ASP A 733 -37.92 5.87 -3.11
CA ASP A 733 -38.47 5.23 -4.29
C ASP A 733 -37.62 5.41 -5.57
N GLY A 734 -36.48 6.13 -5.53
CA GLY A 734 -35.65 6.42 -6.70
C GLY A 734 -36.29 7.44 -7.65
N VAL A 735 -37.26 8.20 -7.16
CA VAL A 735 -37.87 9.34 -7.84
C VAL A 735 -37.39 10.62 -7.16
N PHE A 736 -36.81 11.52 -7.95
CA PHE A 736 -36.16 12.74 -7.47
C PHE A 736 -36.83 13.96 -8.07
N HIS A 737 -37.08 14.97 -7.24
CA HIS A 737 -37.10 16.34 -7.73
C HIS A 737 -35.67 16.79 -8.05
N LYS A 738 -35.52 17.74 -8.98
CA LYS A 738 -34.22 18.23 -9.46
C LYS A 738 -33.27 18.59 -8.31
N TYR A 739 -33.76 19.28 -7.28
CA TYR A 739 -32.97 19.64 -6.10
C TYR A 739 -32.55 18.41 -5.26
N GLU A 740 -33.38 17.36 -5.15
CA GLU A 740 -33.11 16.16 -4.33
C GLU A 740 -31.90 15.44 -4.90
N TYR A 741 -31.93 15.23 -6.22
CA TYR A 741 -30.82 14.67 -6.96
C TYR A 741 -29.51 15.42 -6.67
N PHE A 742 -29.53 16.75 -6.75
CA PHE A 742 -28.34 17.56 -6.49
C PHE A 742 -27.92 17.55 -5.02
N CYS A 743 -28.86 17.48 -4.07
CA CYS A 743 -28.54 17.28 -2.66
C CYS A 743 -27.84 15.94 -2.43
N PHE A 744 -28.37 14.81 -2.91
CA PHE A 744 -27.73 13.50 -2.74
C PHE A 744 -26.36 13.44 -3.39
N LEU A 745 -26.22 14.00 -4.59
CA LEU A 745 -24.95 14.06 -5.29
C LEU A 745 -23.93 14.95 -4.55
N TYR A 746 -24.35 16.13 -4.06
CA TYR A 746 -23.54 16.99 -3.20
C TYR A 746 -23.07 16.27 -1.94
N GLN A 747 -23.93 15.48 -1.30
CA GLN A 747 -23.59 14.74 -0.09
C GLN A 747 -22.59 13.62 -0.37
N CYS A 748 -22.70 12.94 -1.51
CA CYS A 748 -21.66 12.01 -1.97
C CYS A 748 -20.32 12.75 -2.10
N PHE A 749 -20.31 13.94 -2.71
CA PHE A 749 -19.09 14.75 -2.83
C PHE A 749 -18.56 15.24 -1.49
N ARG A 750 -19.41 15.69 -0.57
CA ARG A 750 -19.01 16.09 0.79
C ARG A 750 -18.38 14.94 1.56
N TYR A 751 -18.96 13.74 1.46
CA TYR A 751 -18.38 12.54 2.05
C TYR A 751 -17.00 12.25 1.44
N LEU A 752 -16.88 12.25 0.11
CA LEU A 752 -15.61 11.98 -0.58
C LEU A 752 -14.55 13.05 -0.34
N ALA A 753 -14.93 14.32 -0.20
CA ALA A 753 -14.03 15.43 0.09
C ALA A 753 -13.29 15.24 1.42
N ARG A 754 -13.88 14.52 2.40
CA ARG A 754 -13.20 14.15 3.66
C ARG A 754 -11.98 13.24 3.44
N TYR A 755 -11.89 12.57 2.30
CA TYR A 755 -10.84 11.62 1.95
C TYR A 755 -9.83 12.17 0.92
N CYS A 756 -10.02 13.39 0.43
CA CYS A 756 -9.22 13.98 -0.65
C CYS A 756 -8.17 14.97 -0.09
N LYS A 757 -6.96 14.99 -0.68
CA LYS A 757 -5.82 15.85 -0.27
C LYS A 757 -6.11 17.34 -0.44
N ASP A 758 -5.25 18.15 0.16
CA ASP A 758 -5.16 19.62 0.07
C ASP A 758 -4.62 20.10 -1.31
N THR A 759 -5.27 19.68 -2.41
CA THR A 759 -5.00 20.23 -3.75
C THR A 759 -5.78 21.52 -3.96
N GLU A 760 -5.32 22.38 -4.87
CA GLU A 760 -6.01 23.64 -5.16
C GLU A 760 -7.47 23.42 -5.59
N ASP A 761 -7.73 22.37 -6.38
CA ASP A 761 -9.09 22.01 -6.79
C ASP A 761 -9.91 21.48 -5.61
N ASN A 762 -9.34 20.69 -4.70
CA ASN A 762 -10.04 20.24 -3.50
C ASN A 762 -10.31 21.37 -2.50
N ARG A 763 -9.46 22.40 -2.43
CA ARG A 763 -9.75 23.61 -1.64
C ARG A 763 -10.95 24.35 -2.19
N LYS A 764 -11.10 24.44 -3.53
CA LYS A 764 -12.29 25.01 -4.17
C LYS A 764 -13.55 24.17 -3.88
N VAL A 765 -13.43 22.83 -3.88
CA VAL A 765 -14.50 21.91 -3.47
C VAL A 765 -14.91 22.11 -2.02
N ILE A 766 -13.95 22.12 -1.10
CA ILE A 766 -14.20 22.34 0.34
C ILE A 766 -14.81 23.73 0.55
N HIS A 767 -14.36 24.74 -0.20
CA HIS A 767 -14.93 26.07 -0.17
C HIS A 767 -16.39 26.10 -0.64
N CYS A 768 -16.73 25.41 -1.74
CA CYS A 768 -18.12 25.25 -2.20
C CYS A 768 -19.00 24.56 -1.15
N ILE A 769 -18.46 23.53 -0.48
CA ILE A 769 -19.13 22.83 0.63
C ILE A 769 -19.37 23.79 1.82
N GLN A 770 -18.35 24.55 2.21
CA GLN A 770 -18.43 25.52 3.31
C GLN A 770 -19.39 26.68 3.03
N ILE A 771 -19.56 27.06 1.77
CA ILE A 771 -20.58 28.05 1.35
C ILE A 771 -22.00 27.46 1.49
N LEU A 772 -22.17 26.16 1.22
CA LEU A 772 -23.47 25.49 1.24
C LEU A 772 -23.89 24.99 2.63
N GLU A 773 -22.95 24.68 3.52
CA GLU A 773 -23.21 24.07 4.83
C GLU A 773 -24.08 24.97 5.75
N PRO A 774 -23.80 26.28 5.93
CA PRO A 774 -24.65 27.17 6.73
C PRO A 774 -26.05 27.38 6.14
N TYR A 775 -26.17 27.20 4.83
CA TYR A 775 -27.43 27.32 4.11
C TYR A 775 -28.31 26.09 4.36
N LEU A 776 -27.75 24.89 4.25
CA LEU A 776 -28.45 23.64 4.58
C LEU A 776 -28.89 23.62 6.05
N GLU A 777 -28.03 24.07 6.97
CA GLU A 777 -28.33 24.17 8.41
C GLU A 777 -29.49 25.15 8.72
N ARG A 778 -29.57 26.30 8.03
CA ARG A 778 -30.73 27.23 8.17
C ARG A 778 -32.02 26.65 7.61
N PHE A 779 -31.94 25.75 6.64
CA PHE A 779 -33.09 25.10 6.01
C PHE A 779 -33.73 24.01 6.88
N GLU A 780 -32.96 23.39 7.77
CA GLU A 780 -33.44 22.36 8.71
C GLU A 780 -34.53 22.88 9.66
N GLY A 781 -34.50 24.18 9.99
CA GLY A 781 -35.43 24.84 10.91
C GLY A 781 -36.86 25.04 10.39
N GLU A 782 -37.07 25.29 9.09
CA GLU A 782 -38.30 25.94 8.61
C GLU A 782 -39.10 25.20 7.52
N GLY A 783 -38.80 23.91 7.25
CA GLY A 783 -39.60 23.07 6.33
C GLY A 783 -39.21 23.17 4.86
N PHE A 784 -39.53 22.11 4.10
CA PHE A 784 -39.03 21.87 2.74
C PHE A 784 -39.86 22.60 1.67
N ASP A 785 -39.33 23.68 1.08
CA ASP A 785 -39.90 24.35 -0.10
C ASP A 785 -38.79 24.63 -1.14
N SER A 786 -38.85 23.93 -2.27
CA SER A 786 -37.89 24.06 -3.38
C SER A 786 -37.87 25.44 -4.05
N GLU A 787 -38.89 26.29 -3.80
CA GLU A 787 -38.97 27.65 -4.36
C GLU A 787 -38.42 28.73 -3.40
N ARG A 788 -37.94 28.32 -2.23
CA ARG A 788 -37.45 29.26 -1.22
C ARG A 788 -36.23 30.02 -1.76
N THR A 789 -36.41 31.33 -1.88
CA THR A 789 -35.43 32.24 -2.45
C THR A 789 -34.45 32.68 -1.36
N VAL A 790 -33.15 32.67 -1.68
CA VAL A 790 -32.08 32.98 -0.74
C VAL A 790 -31.57 34.38 -0.99
N PHE A 791 -31.39 35.14 0.09
CA PHE A 791 -30.76 36.45 0.05
C PHE A 791 -29.37 36.34 0.65
N PHE A 792 -28.38 36.80 -0.10
CA PHE A 792 -27.03 36.94 0.41
C PHE A 792 -26.75 38.41 0.76
N ASN A 793 -26.19 38.65 1.95
CA ASN A 793 -25.73 39.98 2.31
C ASN A 793 -24.41 40.28 1.60
N VAL A 794 -24.29 41.48 1.04
CA VAL A 794 -23.14 41.98 0.25
C VAL A 794 -21.78 41.85 0.98
N PHE A 795 -21.78 41.71 2.31
CA PHE A 795 -20.56 41.51 3.11
C PHE A 795 -20.02 40.07 3.12
N ASP A 796 -20.85 39.04 2.91
CA ASP A 796 -20.40 37.63 2.77
C ASP A 796 -19.90 37.32 1.34
N PHE A 797 -20.01 38.29 0.42
CA PHE A 797 -19.80 38.11 -1.01
C PHE A 797 -18.39 38.44 -1.51
N HIS A 798 -17.52 39.05 -0.69
CA HIS A 798 -16.25 39.59 -1.20
C HIS A 798 -15.26 38.51 -1.68
N GLY A 799 -15.27 37.30 -1.10
CA GLY A 799 -14.48 36.16 -1.59
C GLY A 799 -15.10 35.45 -2.80
N VAL A 800 -16.43 35.49 -2.92
CA VAL A 800 -17.21 34.81 -3.97
C VAL A 800 -17.20 35.60 -5.29
N MET A 801 -17.10 36.94 -5.23
CA MET A 801 -17.13 37.81 -6.41
C MET A 801 -15.97 37.60 -7.40
N GLU A 802 -14.81 37.11 -6.94
CA GLU A 802 -13.65 36.87 -7.81
C GLU A 802 -13.79 35.57 -8.64
N GLU A 803 -14.53 34.58 -8.13
CA GLU A 803 -14.93 33.38 -8.88
C GLU A 803 -16.20 33.60 -9.71
N VAL A 804 -17.19 34.33 -9.19
CA VAL A 804 -18.39 34.75 -9.94
C VAL A 804 -18.02 35.45 -11.23
N LYS A 805 -17.00 36.32 -11.21
CA LYS A 805 -16.53 37.02 -12.42
C LYS A 805 -15.88 36.10 -13.46
N LYS A 806 -15.19 35.03 -13.02
CA LYS A 806 -14.67 33.97 -13.91
C LYS A 806 -15.77 33.07 -14.46
N MET A 807 -16.95 33.05 -13.82
CA MET A 807 -18.11 32.24 -14.20
C MET A 807 -19.15 33.02 -15.02
N GLU A 808 -19.21 34.35 -14.90
CA GLU A 808 -19.90 35.23 -15.87
C GLU A 808 -19.29 35.08 -17.27
N ASP A 809 -17.97 34.87 -17.37
CA ASP A 809 -17.26 34.53 -18.61
C ASP A 809 -17.69 33.17 -19.20
N LEU A 810 -18.34 32.29 -18.42
CA LEU A 810 -18.94 31.03 -18.88
C LEU A 810 -20.41 31.20 -19.35
N GLY A 811 -20.96 32.42 -19.35
CA GLY A 811 -22.28 32.75 -19.90
C GLY A 811 -23.46 32.51 -18.97
N ILE A 812 -23.26 32.40 -17.66
CA ILE A 812 -24.32 32.17 -16.68
C ILE A 812 -24.76 33.51 -16.06
N ALA A 813 -25.99 33.93 -16.37
CA ALA A 813 -26.54 35.21 -15.88
C ALA A 813 -27.20 35.07 -14.50
N PHE A 814 -26.83 35.93 -13.56
CA PHE A 814 -27.57 36.11 -12.31
C PHE A 814 -28.86 36.89 -12.59
N ARG A 815 -29.91 36.68 -11.78
CA ARG A 815 -31.09 37.54 -11.84
C ARG A 815 -30.70 38.95 -11.40
N ASP A 816 -31.14 39.96 -12.15
CA ASP A 816 -30.87 41.38 -11.88
C ASP A 816 -31.32 41.85 -10.48
N ASP A 817 -32.14 41.06 -9.79
CA ASP A 817 -32.66 41.34 -8.44
C ASP A 817 -31.84 40.68 -7.30
N GLY A 818 -30.73 40.02 -7.61
CA GLY A 818 -29.83 39.39 -6.63
C GLY A 818 -30.41 38.12 -5.98
N LYS A 819 -31.47 37.55 -6.56
CA LYS A 819 -32.16 36.37 -6.02
C LYS A 819 -31.76 35.11 -6.77
N ILE A 820 -31.39 34.07 -6.02
CA ILE A 820 -31.16 32.73 -6.55
C ILE A 820 -31.96 31.71 -5.71
N THR A 821 -32.54 30.72 -6.38
CA THR A 821 -33.19 29.60 -5.68
C THR A 821 -32.15 28.60 -5.18
N ALA A 822 -32.51 27.81 -4.15
CA ALA A 822 -31.67 26.72 -3.64
C ALA A 822 -31.12 25.82 -4.76
N CYS A 823 -32.03 25.42 -5.66
CA CYS A 823 -31.75 24.53 -6.78
C CYS A 823 -30.76 25.15 -7.78
N GLU A 824 -30.91 26.44 -8.12
CA GLU A 824 -29.99 27.14 -9.02
C GLU A 824 -28.58 27.29 -8.41
N LEU A 825 -28.49 27.56 -7.11
CA LEU A 825 -27.21 27.68 -6.43
C LEU A 825 -26.48 26.33 -6.34
N THR A 826 -27.21 25.26 -6.01
CA THR A 826 -26.62 23.91 -6.00
C THR A 826 -26.23 23.49 -7.41
N GLU A 827 -27.08 23.72 -8.43
CA GLU A 827 -26.75 23.47 -9.84
C GLU A 827 -25.47 24.20 -10.27
N PHE A 828 -25.34 25.48 -9.93
CA PHE A 828 -24.19 26.33 -10.25
C PHE A 828 -22.87 25.82 -9.62
N LEU A 829 -22.88 25.52 -8.33
CA LEU A 829 -21.69 25.03 -7.63
C LEU A 829 -21.30 23.62 -8.09
N MET A 830 -22.29 22.80 -8.46
CA MET A 830 -22.06 21.47 -9.02
C MET A 830 -21.52 21.52 -10.45
N GLU A 831 -21.92 22.51 -11.25
CA GLU A 831 -21.30 22.80 -12.55
C GLU A 831 -19.85 23.25 -12.41
N GLY A 832 -19.56 24.16 -11.46
CA GLY A 832 -18.19 24.57 -11.14
C GLY A 832 -17.35 23.39 -10.66
N TYR A 833 -17.89 22.56 -9.77
CA TYR A 833 -17.25 21.31 -9.32
C TYR A 833 -16.96 20.36 -10.49
N TRP A 834 -17.96 20.13 -11.35
CA TRP A 834 -17.86 19.24 -12.50
C TRP A 834 -16.79 19.74 -13.48
N TYR A 835 -16.77 21.04 -13.76
CA TYR A 835 -15.75 21.69 -14.59
C TYR A 835 -14.34 21.57 -14.00
N LEU A 836 -14.17 21.66 -12.68
CA LEU A 836 -12.88 21.53 -12.01
C LEU A 836 -12.38 20.07 -11.95
N PHE A 837 -13.28 19.09 -11.96
CA PHE A 837 -12.91 17.67 -11.98
C PHE A 837 -12.64 17.16 -13.41
N GLU A 838 -13.28 17.79 -14.39
CA GLU A 838 -13.15 17.47 -15.81
C GLU A 838 -11.90 18.06 -16.49
N ASN A 839 -11.31 19.13 -15.96
CA ASN A 839 -10.09 19.79 -16.46
C ASN A 839 -8.92 19.56 -15.51
#